data_AF-A0A7K4RY14-F1
#
_entry.id   AF-A0A7K4RY14-F1
#
_cell.length_a   1.000
_cell.length_b   1.000
_cell.length_c   1.000
_cell.angle_alpha   90.00
_cell.angle_beta   90.00
_cell.angle_gamma   90.00
#
_symmetry.space_group_name_H-M   'P 1'
#
loop_
_entity.id
_entity.type
_entity.pdbx_description
1 polymer ?
#
loop_
_entity_poly.entity_id
_entity_poly.type
_entity_poly.pdbx_seq_one_letter_code
_entity_poly.pdbx_strand_id
1 'polypeptide(L)'
;MRYLRTSQDFLFTQLQYLPFSIKEHEISTLNQMSWLMKTAAIEMRVTSLNRQRSHTQRLLHLLLDDMPVKPYLADGEGGLEDESRSVSGFLHFDTASKVRRKILSILDSIDFSQDIPEPLQLDFFDRVQIEQVIANCEHKNARGQVVCNVKYLHRVLVAEVNALQGMAAIGQRPLLMEEINTILQYVVERNKLLQCLHAKRHALESWRQLVEIILTACPQDLIQAEDRQLIIRDLLQDVHDKILDDDAAQELMPVVAGAVFTLTAHLSQSVKTEQKQPLALPVAGQSQYVLMLDGSFTSSPGSENISMGFASIGDSSLHIILRKLLDFILKTGGGFQRVRTHLYGSLLYYLQIAQRPDEPDTLEAAKKTMWERLTAPEDVFSKLQRENMAIIESYGAALMEVVCRDACDGHEIGRMLALALLDRIVSVDKQQQWLLYLSNSGYLKVLVDSLADDDLTLQSLLTPQPPLLKALYTYESKMAFLTRVAKSQQGALELLRSGVIVRLAQCQVYDMRPETDHHGMYGMRDPPVFIPAPVERYRQILLPALQLCQVILTSSMAQHLQAAGQVLQFLISHSDTIQAILRCQDVSVGSLQELASLTGIISKAALPGVLTELDIDVSEGTQVELQGHIGRFQRQCLGLLSRFGGSDRLRQFKLQDDNAEGDRVNKRDEIELAMQQICANVMEYCESLMLQSAPSFQHAVCLFTPSLSELTNRDGPRQDTQAPVVPYWHLPGLGIIVYLLKQSTGDFFSYYDSHRQSVNKLQNVEQLPPDEIKELCQSVMPAGVDKISTSQKYVLARRRLVKLINNRAKLLSLCSYIIETCLFILWRHLEHYLLHCTPADSQDPLLSSRMSFKKGRLQDSFGSDPNLDFSTGLNRVSQHDIEQLQIEAANSFGESLQKKLLDIEGLYSKVRSRYTFIQALVRRIRGLLRISRT
;
A
#
# COMPACT_ATOMS: atom_id res chain seq x y z
N MET A 1 -26.58 34.31 5.40
CA MET A 1 -27.12 33.01 4.97
C MET A 1 -28.58 32.80 5.34
N ARG A 2 -28.96 32.69 6.62
CA ARG A 2 -30.38 32.45 7.01
C ARG A 2 -31.35 33.46 6.37
N TYR A 3 -31.06 34.75 6.44
CA TYR A 3 -31.83 35.81 5.78
C TYR A 3 -31.94 35.63 4.26
N LEU A 4 -30.82 35.36 3.58
CA LEU A 4 -30.78 35.13 2.12
C LEU A 4 -31.62 33.92 1.68
N ARG A 5 -31.70 32.88 2.54
CA ARG A 5 -32.50 31.68 2.31
C ARG A 5 -34.00 31.93 2.52
N THR A 6 -34.37 32.58 3.61
CA THR A 6 -35.78 32.70 4.03
C THR A 6 -36.54 33.82 3.33
N SER A 7 -35.86 34.87 2.87
CA SER A 7 -36.52 36.12 2.50
C SER A 7 -36.58 36.37 0.99
N GLN A 8 -35.67 35.78 0.18
CA GLN A 8 -35.56 36.12 -1.24
C GLN A 8 -35.24 34.94 -2.18
N ASP A 9 -35.11 33.71 -1.65
CA ASP A 9 -34.59 32.56 -2.42
C ASP A 9 -33.34 32.93 -3.24
N PHE A 10 -32.52 33.81 -2.66
CA PHE A 10 -31.57 34.64 -3.40
C PHE A 10 -30.59 33.80 -4.22
N LEU A 11 -30.07 32.73 -3.63
CA LEU A 11 -29.08 31.88 -4.29
C LEU A 11 -29.67 31.12 -5.47
N PHE A 12 -30.88 30.57 -5.36
CA PHE A 12 -31.49 29.88 -6.49
C PHE A 12 -31.73 30.83 -7.65
N THR A 13 -32.31 32.01 -7.38
CA THR A 13 -32.59 33.04 -8.38
C THR A 13 -31.32 33.56 -9.04
N GLN A 14 -30.28 33.88 -8.27
CA GLN A 14 -29.04 34.44 -8.81
C GLN A 14 -28.21 33.40 -9.58
N LEU A 15 -28.19 32.13 -9.14
CA LEU A 15 -27.45 31.06 -9.83
C LEU A 15 -28.02 30.75 -11.21
N GLN A 16 -29.32 30.99 -11.45
CA GLN A 16 -29.92 30.81 -12.77
C GLN A 16 -29.25 31.68 -13.84
N TYR A 17 -28.78 32.87 -13.46
CA TYR A 17 -28.17 33.86 -14.35
C TYR A 17 -26.67 33.66 -14.59
N LEU A 18 -26.00 32.71 -13.92
CA LEU A 18 -24.61 32.38 -14.25
C LEU A 18 -24.53 31.63 -15.59
N PRO A 19 -23.46 31.80 -16.40
CA PRO A 19 -22.41 32.80 -16.26
C PRO A 19 -22.89 34.21 -16.68
N PHE A 20 -22.33 35.25 -16.07
CA PHE A 20 -22.59 36.64 -16.47
C PHE A 20 -21.75 37.00 -17.70
N SER A 21 -22.37 37.61 -18.72
CA SER A 21 -21.68 38.02 -19.95
C SER A 21 -21.67 39.55 -20.09
N ILE A 22 -20.64 40.20 -19.51
CA ILE A 22 -20.42 41.64 -19.62
C ILE A 22 -18.95 41.89 -20.00
N LYS A 23 -18.71 42.15 -21.29
CA LYS A 23 -17.35 42.31 -21.86
C LYS A 23 -16.63 43.58 -21.38
N GLU A 24 -17.35 44.65 -21.08
CA GLU A 24 -16.75 45.95 -20.68
C GLU A 24 -16.12 45.94 -19.28
N HIS A 25 -16.52 45.00 -18.42
CA HIS A 25 -16.12 44.96 -17.01
C HIS A 25 -15.68 43.56 -16.56
N GLU A 26 -14.89 42.87 -17.40
CA GLU A 26 -14.47 41.48 -17.20
C GLU A 26 -13.97 41.18 -15.77
N ILE A 27 -13.03 41.99 -15.25
CA ILE A 27 -12.47 41.82 -13.90
C ILE A 27 -13.56 41.88 -12.82
N SER A 28 -14.47 42.85 -12.90
CA SER A 28 -15.56 42.99 -11.92
C SER A 28 -16.57 41.86 -12.04
N THR A 29 -16.91 41.46 -13.25
CA THR A 29 -17.82 40.34 -13.55
C THR A 29 -17.29 39.03 -12.98
N LEU A 30 -16.01 38.70 -13.24
CA LEU A 30 -15.36 37.51 -12.69
C LEU A 30 -15.39 37.50 -11.16
N ASN A 31 -15.09 38.64 -10.52
CA ASN A 31 -15.14 38.75 -9.06
C ASN A 31 -16.56 38.54 -8.50
N GLN A 32 -17.59 39.09 -9.15
CA GLN A 32 -18.98 38.90 -8.73
C GLN A 32 -19.41 37.43 -8.85
N MET A 33 -19.12 36.78 -9.98
CA MET A 33 -19.35 35.35 -10.17
C MET A 33 -18.63 34.53 -9.09
N SER A 34 -17.38 34.89 -8.78
CA SER A 34 -16.55 34.22 -7.78
C SER A 34 -17.20 34.21 -6.39
N TRP A 35 -17.75 35.33 -5.95
CA TRP A 35 -18.41 35.44 -4.64
C TRP A 35 -19.76 34.73 -4.61
N LEU A 36 -20.52 34.76 -5.71
CA LEU A 36 -21.77 34.03 -5.81
C LEU A 36 -21.54 32.52 -5.71
N MET A 37 -20.55 31.98 -6.44
CA MET A 37 -20.16 30.56 -6.38
C MET A 37 -19.71 30.15 -4.98
N LYS A 38 -18.87 30.94 -4.30
CA LYS A 38 -18.45 30.68 -2.92
C LYS A 38 -19.62 30.66 -1.95
N THR A 39 -20.57 31.59 -2.11
CA THR A 39 -21.77 31.65 -1.27
C THR A 39 -22.67 30.43 -1.50
N ALA A 40 -22.82 30.00 -2.75
CA ALA A 40 -23.54 28.78 -3.11
C ALA A 40 -22.88 27.52 -2.53
N ALA A 41 -21.56 27.41 -2.60
CA ALA A 41 -20.81 26.29 -2.01
C ALA A 41 -21.01 26.22 -0.48
N ILE A 42 -20.96 27.36 0.22
CA ILE A 42 -21.25 27.42 1.67
C ILE A 42 -22.68 26.97 1.95
N GLU A 43 -23.64 27.44 1.16
CA GLU A 43 -25.06 27.09 1.33
C GLU A 43 -25.29 25.59 1.16
N MET A 44 -24.78 24.99 0.07
CA MET A 44 -24.91 23.56 -0.20
C MET A 44 -24.29 22.70 0.90
N ARG A 45 -23.15 23.12 1.44
CA ARG A 45 -22.53 22.44 2.58
C ARG A 45 -23.40 22.52 3.83
N VAL A 46 -23.92 23.70 4.15
CA VAL A 46 -24.77 23.92 5.33
C VAL A 46 -26.09 23.16 5.21
N THR A 47 -26.74 23.15 4.04
CA THR A 47 -28.01 22.46 3.83
C THR A 47 -27.84 20.94 3.82
N SER A 48 -26.74 20.44 3.24
CA SER A 48 -26.40 19.02 3.29
C SER A 48 -26.14 18.54 4.72
N LEU A 49 -25.32 19.27 5.50
CA LEU A 49 -25.02 18.93 6.90
C LEU A 49 -26.28 18.92 7.79
N ASN A 50 -27.22 19.83 7.52
CA ASN A 50 -28.50 19.90 8.22
C ASN A 50 -29.58 18.95 7.66
N ARG A 51 -29.22 18.05 6.74
CA ARG A 51 -30.11 17.05 6.10
C ARG A 51 -31.32 17.66 5.38
N GLN A 52 -31.17 18.88 4.86
CA GLN A 52 -32.19 19.56 4.06
C GLN A 52 -32.13 19.06 2.60
N ARG A 53 -32.58 17.82 2.39
CA ARG A 53 -32.42 17.08 1.12
C ARG A 53 -33.05 17.79 -0.07
N SER A 54 -34.30 18.26 0.05
CA SER A 54 -35.02 18.94 -1.04
C SER A 54 -34.33 20.22 -1.50
N HIS A 55 -33.85 21.04 -0.57
CA HIS A 55 -33.15 22.29 -0.90
C HIS A 55 -31.79 22.02 -1.56
N THR A 56 -31.04 21.05 -1.04
CA THR A 56 -29.75 20.64 -1.62
C THR A 56 -29.96 20.10 -3.03
N GLN A 57 -30.96 19.24 -3.22
CA GLN A 57 -31.33 18.66 -4.51
C GLN A 57 -31.74 19.74 -5.52
N ARG A 58 -32.52 20.74 -5.11
CA ARG A 58 -32.92 21.86 -5.97
C ARG A 58 -31.74 22.67 -6.50
N LEU A 59 -30.76 22.99 -5.65
CA LEU A 59 -29.54 23.70 -6.08
C LEU A 59 -28.65 22.81 -6.97
N LEU A 60 -28.63 21.51 -6.69
CA LEU A 60 -27.84 20.54 -7.46
C LEU A 60 -28.37 20.37 -8.88
N HIS A 61 -29.69 20.19 -9.03
CA HIS A 61 -30.35 20.11 -10.34
C HIS A 61 -30.11 21.37 -11.18
N LEU A 62 -30.15 22.56 -10.57
CA LEU A 62 -29.85 23.80 -11.28
C LEU A 62 -28.43 23.84 -11.87
N LEU A 63 -27.46 23.20 -11.21
CA LEU A 63 -26.06 23.21 -11.62
C LEU A 63 -25.69 22.05 -12.56
N LEU A 64 -26.35 20.90 -12.42
CA LEU A 64 -25.97 19.64 -13.07
C LEU A 64 -26.93 19.14 -14.14
N ASP A 65 -28.20 19.55 -14.15
CA ASP A 65 -29.16 19.03 -15.13
C ASP A 65 -28.90 19.61 -16.53
N ASP A 66 -29.15 18.78 -17.55
CA ASP A 66 -29.05 19.13 -18.97
C ASP A 66 -30.25 19.99 -19.46
N MET A 67 -31.23 20.29 -18.58
CA MET A 67 -32.42 21.08 -18.90
C MET A 67 -32.59 22.22 -17.89
N PRO A 68 -32.66 23.49 -18.33
CA PRO A 68 -32.93 24.58 -17.43
C PRO A 68 -34.36 24.47 -16.91
N VAL A 69 -34.55 24.60 -15.58
CA VAL A 69 -35.86 24.85 -14.99
C VAL A 69 -36.39 26.13 -15.64
N LYS A 70 -37.41 26.01 -16.51
CA LYS A 70 -38.09 27.19 -17.05
C LYS A 70 -38.56 28.04 -15.87
N PRO A 71 -38.20 29.32 -15.81
CA PRO A 71 -38.76 30.18 -14.78
C PRO A 71 -40.28 30.18 -15.01
N TYR A 72 -41.04 29.73 -14.01
CA TYR A 72 -42.45 30.09 -13.93
C TYR A 72 -42.46 31.61 -13.79
N LEU A 73 -42.60 32.31 -14.92
CA LEU A 73 -42.98 33.71 -14.91
C LEU A 73 -44.36 33.73 -14.26
N ALA A 74 -44.39 34.31 -13.06
CA ALA A 74 -45.60 34.73 -12.41
C ALA A 74 -46.25 35.78 -13.32
N ASP A 75 -47.31 35.38 -14.01
CA ASP A 75 -48.29 36.33 -14.52
C ASP A 75 -49.66 35.64 -14.64
N GLY A 76 -50.68 36.27 -14.05
CA GLY A 76 -52.09 35.95 -14.27
C GLY A 76 -52.81 35.22 -13.14
N GLU A 77 -53.50 36.00 -12.30
CA GLU A 77 -54.67 35.55 -11.55
C GLU A 77 -55.69 34.85 -12.47
N GLY A 78 -56.21 33.69 -12.05
CA GLY A 78 -57.47 33.16 -12.58
C GLY A 78 -57.56 31.64 -12.68
N GLY A 79 -58.49 31.06 -11.90
CA GLY A 79 -59.28 29.93 -12.38
C GLY A 79 -58.93 28.55 -11.83
N LEU A 80 -59.96 27.94 -11.23
CA LEU A 80 -60.10 26.55 -10.79
C LEU A 80 -60.05 25.57 -11.98
N GLU A 81 -59.67 24.30 -11.71
CA GLU A 81 -59.82 23.09 -12.56
C GLU A 81 -58.78 22.99 -13.71
N ASP A 82 -58.09 21.87 -13.99
CA ASP A 82 -58.58 20.50 -14.04
C ASP A 82 -57.40 19.49 -14.06
N GLU A 83 -57.59 18.35 -13.41
CA GLU A 83 -56.67 17.20 -13.51
C GLU A 83 -56.82 16.56 -14.91
N SER A 84 -55.81 16.66 -15.76
CA SER A 84 -55.68 15.72 -16.88
C SER A 84 -54.22 15.53 -17.33
N ARG A 85 -53.63 14.42 -16.88
CA ARG A 85 -52.45 13.82 -17.49
C ARG A 85 -52.79 13.41 -18.93
N SER A 86 -52.43 14.25 -19.90
CA SER A 86 -52.46 13.89 -21.32
C SER A 86 -51.12 13.27 -21.74
N VAL A 87 -51.18 11.98 -22.06
CA VAL A 87 -50.10 11.11 -22.58
C VAL A 87 -49.99 11.29 -24.10
N SER A 88 -49.64 12.49 -24.57
CA SER A 88 -49.47 12.72 -26.01
C SER A 88 -48.35 13.73 -26.32
N GLY A 89 -47.12 13.30 -26.06
CA GLY A 89 -45.89 13.96 -26.51
C GLY A 89 -44.80 12.95 -26.94
N PHE A 90 -45.19 11.72 -27.29
CA PHE A 90 -44.29 10.59 -27.50
C PHE A 90 -43.57 10.59 -28.86
N LEU A 91 -43.82 11.54 -29.77
CA LEU A 91 -43.24 11.51 -31.13
C LEU A 91 -42.84 12.88 -31.70
N HIS A 92 -42.16 13.71 -30.90
CA HIS A 92 -41.27 14.73 -31.47
C HIS A 92 -39.84 14.48 -31.01
N PHE A 93 -39.09 13.80 -31.88
CA PHE A 93 -37.64 13.75 -31.86
C PHE A 93 -37.12 15.12 -32.32
N ASP A 94 -37.21 16.12 -31.44
CA ASP A 94 -36.50 17.37 -31.65
C ASP A 94 -35.03 17.09 -31.40
N THR A 95 -34.22 17.26 -32.46
CA THR A 95 -32.76 17.41 -32.45
C THR A 95 -32.37 18.69 -31.70
N ALA A 96 -32.83 18.83 -30.45
CA ALA A 96 -32.50 19.94 -29.58
C ALA A 96 -31.03 19.78 -29.16
N SER A 97 -30.22 20.78 -29.50
CA SER A 97 -28.85 20.93 -29.00
C SER A 97 -28.84 20.63 -27.50
N LYS A 98 -28.11 19.59 -27.07
CA LYS A 98 -27.95 19.28 -25.63
C LYS A 98 -27.50 20.57 -24.93
N VAL A 99 -28.34 21.11 -24.05
CA VAL A 99 -28.00 22.33 -23.31
C VAL A 99 -26.83 21.95 -22.39
N ARG A 100 -25.72 22.67 -22.53
CA ARG A 100 -24.52 22.41 -21.76
C ARG A 100 -24.79 22.69 -20.27
N ARG A 101 -24.46 21.73 -19.41
CA ARG A 101 -24.63 21.82 -17.95
C ARG A 101 -24.10 23.14 -17.42
N LYS A 102 -24.82 23.75 -16.48
CA LYS A 102 -24.47 25.10 -15.98
C LYS A 102 -23.08 25.13 -15.35
N ILE A 103 -22.66 24.07 -14.65
CA ILE A 103 -21.31 24.00 -14.09
C ILE A 103 -20.20 24.02 -15.17
N LEU A 104 -20.47 23.46 -16.35
CA LEU A 104 -19.56 23.46 -17.50
C LEU A 104 -19.61 24.80 -18.23
N SER A 105 -20.77 25.42 -18.39
CA SER A 105 -20.87 26.75 -19.01
C SER A 105 -20.23 27.85 -18.15
N ILE A 106 -20.25 27.71 -16.82
CA ILE A 106 -19.46 28.56 -15.93
C ILE A 106 -17.97 28.39 -16.20
N LEU A 107 -17.49 27.15 -16.34
CA LEU A 107 -16.08 26.90 -16.68
C LEU A 107 -15.73 27.52 -18.04
N ASP A 108 -16.60 27.39 -19.05
CA ASP A 108 -16.38 27.97 -20.38
C ASP A 108 -16.15 29.48 -20.33
N SER A 109 -16.92 30.18 -19.48
CA SER A 109 -16.82 31.64 -19.32
C SER A 109 -15.52 32.13 -18.69
N ILE A 110 -14.75 31.25 -18.05
CA ILE A 110 -13.43 31.59 -17.49
C ILE A 110 -12.38 31.36 -18.57
N ASP A 111 -11.85 32.45 -19.12
CA ASP A 111 -10.74 32.41 -20.06
C ASP A 111 -9.41 32.10 -19.35
N PHE A 112 -8.66 31.13 -19.89
CA PHE A 112 -7.38 30.68 -19.33
C PHE A 112 -6.19 31.35 -20.03
N SER A 113 -6.40 31.90 -21.24
CA SER A 113 -5.36 32.61 -21.98
C SER A 113 -5.01 33.91 -21.28
N GLN A 114 -3.77 34.39 -21.45
CA GLN A 114 -3.42 35.73 -20.96
C GLN A 114 -2.33 36.37 -21.80
N ASP A 115 -2.69 37.48 -22.47
CA ASP A 115 -1.72 38.31 -23.19
C ASP A 115 -0.75 38.98 -22.21
N ILE A 116 0.55 38.84 -22.47
CA ILE A 116 1.63 39.47 -21.71
C ILE A 116 2.07 40.75 -22.44
N PRO A 117 2.07 41.92 -21.79
CA PRO A 117 2.56 43.16 -22.39
C PRO A 117 4.01 43.03 -22.87
N GLU A 118 4.32 43.65 -24.00
CA GLU A 118 5.68 43.69 -24.55
C GLU A 118 6.66 44.36 -23.57
N PRO A 119 7.93 43.89 -23.51
CA PRO A 119 8.91 44.48 -22.62
C PRO A 119 9.17 45.94 -22.99
N LEU A 120 9.28 46.80 -21.97
CA LEU A 120 9.64 48.21 -22.11
C LEU A 120 10.91 48.38 -22.96
N GLN A 121 10.77 49.08 -24.09
CA GLN A 121 11.88 49.62 -24.86
C GLN A 121 12.10 51.05 -24.38
N LEU A 122 13.28 51.29 -23.81
CA LEU A 122 13.66 52.57 -23.22
C LEU A 122 14.93 53.07 -23.92
N ASP A 123 14.91 54.34 -24.33
CA ASP A 123 15.98 55.04 -25.04
C ASP A 123 16.82 55.92 -24.09
N PHE A 124 16.23 56.44 -23.00
CA PHE A 124 16.93 57.34 -22.07
C PHE A 124 17.05 56.80 -20.65
N PHE A 125 16.08 56.02 -20.16
CA PHE A 125 16.16 55.38 -18.84
C PHE A 125 16.77 53.97 -18.90
N ASP A 126 17.56 53.61 -17.89
CA ASP A 126 18.04 52.24 -17.72
C ASP A 126 16.91 51.31 -17.23
N ARG A 127 16.64 50.25 -17.99
CA ARG A 127 15.57 49.28 -17.72
C ARG A 127 15.69 48.64 -16.34
N VAL A 128 16.91 48.31 -15.90
CA VAL A 128 17.11 47.63 -14.60
C VAL A 128 16.76 48.56 -13.44
N GLN A 129 17.18 49.82 -13.53
CA GLN A 129 16.86 50.83 -12.53
C GLN A 129 15.36 51.15 -12.50
N ILE A 130 14.70 51.26 -13.66
CA ILE A 130 13.25 51.49 -13.71
C ILE A 130 12.47 50.34 -13.09
N GLU A 131 12.84 49.08 -13.33
CA GLU A 131 12.20 47.93 -12.67
C GLU A 131 12.37 47.97 -11.14
N GLN A 132 13.53 48.41 -10.64
CA GLN A 132 13.75 48.60 -9.20
C GLN A 132 12.87 49.71 -8.64
N VAL A 133 12.74 50.84 -9.35
CA VAL A 133 11.86 51.95 -8.94
C VAL A 133 10.40 51.52 -8.96
N ILE A 134 9.96 50.74 -9.96
CA ILE A 134 8.62 50.15 -10.02
C ILE A 134 8.39 49.25 -8.80
N ALA A 135 9.32 48.34 -8.50
CA ALA A 135 9.23 47.46 -7.33
C ALA A 135 9.13 48.24 -6.01
N ASN A 136 9.90 49.32 -5.87
CA ASN A 136 9.83 50.21 -4.69
C ASN A 136 8.50 50.98 -4.57
N CYS A 137 7.75 51.09 -5.67
CA CYS A 137 6.44 51.72 -5.73
C CYS A 137 5.28 50.71 -5.57
N GLU A 138 5.56 49.41 -5.39
CA GLU A 138 4.54 48.38 -5.18
C GLU A 138 3.95 48.41 -3.76
N HIS A 139 2.63 48.23 -3.69
CA HIS A 139 1.92 48.10 -2.42
C HIS A 139 0.83 47.03 -2.51
N LYS A 140 0.38 46.52 -1.36
CA LYS A 140 -0.81 45.66 -1.29
C LYS A 140 -2.07 46.52 -1.30
N ASN A 141 -2.91 46.34 -2.32
CA ASN A 141 -4.20 47.00 -2.41
C ASN A 141 -5.19 46.43 -1.37
N ALA A 142 -6.38 47.02 -1.21
CA ALA A 142 -7.42 46.58 -0.26
C ALA A 142 -7.87 45.11 -0.44
N ARG A 143 -7.62 44.53 -1.62
CA ARG A 143 -7.89 43.12 -1.96
C ARG A 143 -6.69 42.19 -1.72
N GLY A 144 -5.60 42.69 -1.12
CA GLY A 144 -4.36 41.95 -0.86
C GLY A 144 -3.43 41.76 -2.06
N GLN A 145 -3.74 42.37 -3.21
CA GLN A 145 -2.98 42.28 -4.45
C GLN A 145 -1.78 43.23 -4.45
N VAL A 146 -0.61 42.76 -4.86
CA VAL A 146 0.56 43.63 -5.06
C VAL A 146 0.41 44.33 -6.41
N VAL A 147 0.29 45.65 -6.39
CA VAL A 147 0.17 46.50 -7.57
C VAL A 147 1.02 47.75 -7.37
N CYS A 148 1.58 48.28 -8.46
CA CYS A 148 2.39 49.50 -8.41
C CYS A 148 1.49 50.74 -8.27
N ASN A 149 1.81 51.63 -7.33
CA ASN A 149 1.13 52.90 -7.18
C ASN A 149 1.57 53.88 -8.28
N VAL A 150 0.81 53.92 -9.38
CA VAL A 150 1.09 54.75 -10.56
C VAL A 150 1.26 56.23 -10.21
N LYS A 151 0.47 56.77 -9.27
CA LYS A 151 0.57 58.18 -8.85
C LYS A 151 1.86 58.46 -8.10
N TYR A 152 2.31 57.51 -7.28
CA TYR A 152 3.57 57.63 -6.56
C TYR A 152 4.76 57.48 -7.51
N LEU A 153 4.72 56.50 -8.41
CA LEU A 153 5.74 56.28 -9.43
C LEU A 153 5.95 57.54 -10.30
N HIS A 154 4.87 58.15 -10.79
CA HIS A 154 4.96 59.40 -11.55
C HIS A 154 5.64 60.52 -10.75
N ARG A 155 5.34 60.65 -9.45
CA ARG A 155 6.00 61.65 -8.59
C ARG A 155 7.49 61.40 -8.44
N VAL A 156 7.91 60.14 -8.28
CA VAL A 156 9.31 59.75 -8.16
C VAL A 156 10.06 60.06 -9.47
N LEU A 157 9.53 59.62 -10.61
CA LEU A 157 10.17 59.83 -11.91
C LEU A 157 10.27 61.33 -12.29
N VAL A 158 9.21 62.10 -12.05
CA VAL A 158 9.22 63.55 -12.30
C VAL A 158 10.17 64.28 -11.35
N ALA A 159 10.29 63.84 -10.10
CA ALA A 159 11.25 64.42 -9.16
C ALA A 159 12.70 64.22 -9.65
N GLU A 160 13.04 63.05 -10.18
CA GLU A 160 14.37 62.79 -10.74
C GLU A 160 14.65 63.64 -11.99
N VAL A 161 13.69 63.75 -12.92
CA VAL A 161 13.87 64.63 -14.09
C VAL A 161 13.99 66.10 -13.71
N ASN A 162 13.37 66.53 -12.60
CA ASN A 162 13.52 67.88 -12.06
C ASN A 162 14.88 68.12 -11.37
N ALA A 163 15.53 67.07 -10.88
CA ALA A 163 16.82 67.15 -10.22
C ALA A 163 17.99 67.29 -11.21
N LEU A 164 17.81 66.93 -12.49
CA LEU A 164 18.81 67.08 -13.54
C LEU A 164 19.09 68.58 -13.83
N GLN A 165 20.33 69.02 -13.56
CA GLN A 165 20.79 70.40 -13.82
C GLN A 165 21.77 70.43 -15.01
N GLY A 166 21.49 71.25 -16.04
CA GLY A 166 22.40 71.49 -17.18
C GLY A 166 21.69 71.91 -18.48
N MET A 167 22.37 72.69 -19.34
CA MET A 167 21.81 73.18 -20.63
C MET A 167 21.43 72.05 -21.61
N ALA A 168 22.14 70.91 -21.57
CA ALA A 168 21.80 69.71 -22.35
C ALA A 168 20.55 68.98 -21.84
N ALA A 169 20.30 69.01 -20.52
CA ALA A 169 19.14 68.38 -19.89
C ALA A 169 17.83 69.13 -20.18
N ILE A 170 17.89 70.45 -20.41
CA ILE A 170 16.71 71.27 -20.74
C ILE A 170 16.15 70.92 -22.13
N GLY A 171 17.01 70.61 -23.11
CA GLY A 171 16.59 70.24 -24.46
C GLY A 171 16.00 68.83 -24.57
N GLN A 172 16.45 67.89 -23.74
CA GLN A 172 15.97 66.50 -23.72
C GLN A 172 14.77 66.27 -22.79
N ARG A 173 14.43 67.26 -21.97
CA ARG A 173 13.29 67.22 -21.03
C ARG A 173 11.95 66.77 -21.63
N PRO A 174 11.51 67.24 -22.81
CA PRO A 174 10.25 66.75 -23.41
C PRO A 174 10.30 65.26 -23.77
N LEU A 175 11.46 64.75 -24.23
CA LEU A 175 11.65 63.35 -24.59
C LEU A 175 11.65 62.45 -23.33
N LEU A 176 12.29 62.89 -22.24
CA LEU A 176 12.23 62.20 -20.95
C LEU A 176 10.80 62.13 -20.39
N MET A 177 10.01 63.20 -20.56
CA MET A 177 8.61 63.22 -20.13
C MET A 177 7.73 62.30 -20.98
N GLU A 178 8.02 62.17 -22.27
CA GLU A 178 7.37 61.21 -23.16
C GLU A 178 7.68 59.77 -22.74
N GLU A 179 8.94 59.47 -22.45
CA GLU A 179 9.35 58.15 -21.96
C GLU A 179 8.76 57.82 -20.57
N ILE A 180 8.63 58.79 -19.66
CA ILE A 180 7.88 58.62 -18.40
C ILE A 180 6.42 58.21 -18.68
N ASN A 181 5.77 58.82 -19.67
CA ASN A 181 4.41 58.42 -20.03
C ASN A 181 4.35 56.97 -20.53
N THR A 182 5.32 56.54 -21.34
CA THR A 182 5.46 55.14 -21.78
C THR A 182 5.63 54.19 -20.59
N ILE A 183 6.49 54.53 -19.63
CA ILE A 183 6.67 53.76 -18.39
C ILE A 183 5.36 53.66 -17.61
N LEU A 184 4.64 54.78 -17.46
CA LEU A 184 3.37 54.79 -16.73
C LEU A 184 2.28 53.98 -17.43
N GLN A 185 2.19 54.05 -18.76
CA GLN A 185 1.26 53.24 -19.56
C GLN A 185 1.56 51.75 -19.36
N TYR A 186 2.82 51.35 -19.49
CA TYR A 186 3.25 49.97 -19.23
C TYR A 186 2.88 49.49 -17.82
N VAL A 187 3.10 50.33 -16.79
CA VAL A 187 2.75 49.96 -15.41
C VAL A 187 1.23 49.85 -15.20
N VAL A 188 0.43 50.69 -15.87
CA VAL A 188 -1.04 50.57 -15.86
C VAL A 188 -1.48 49.26 -16.50
N GLU A 189 -0.89 48.87 -17.63
CA GLU A 189 -1.16 47.61 -18.31
C GLU A 189 -0.72 46.40 -17.48
N ARG A 190 0.48 46.44 -16.88
CA ARG A 190 0.98 45.44 -15.94
C ARG A 190 0.07 45.29 -14.72
N ASN A 191 -0.42 46.40 -14.15
CA ASN A 191 -1.38 46.34 -13.05
C ASN A 191 -2.72 45.72 -13.48
N LYS A 192 -3.22 46.05 -14.68
CA LYS A 192 -4.44 45.46 -15.24
C LYS A 192 -4.27 43.95 -15.47
N LEU A 193 -3.13 43.52 -16.00
CA LEU A 193 -2.74 42.12 -16.15
C LEU A 193 -2.79 41.38 -14.80
N LEU A 194 -2.10 41.89 -13.78
CA LEU A 194 -2.05 41.27 -12.45
C LEU A 194 -3.45 41.18 -11.81
N GLN A 195 -4.28 42.21 -11.99
CA GLN A 195 -5.67 42.20 -11.52
C GLN A 195 -6.54 41.20 -12.28
N CYS A 196 -6.34 41.06 -13.59
CA CYS A 196 -7.04 40.09 -14.43
C CYS A 196 -6.67 38.65 -14.05
N LEU A 197 -5.37 38.34 -13.97
CA LEU A 197 -4.86 37.04 -13.52
C LEU A 197 -5.41 36.66 -12.14
N HIS A 198 -5.45 37.62 -11.21
CA HIS A 198 -6.04 37.39 -9.90
C HIS A 198 -7.54 37.10 -9.99
N ALA A 199 -8.30 37.85 -10.79
CA ALA A 199 -9.74 37.63 -10.96
C ALA A 199 -10.04 36.28 -11.63
N LYS A 200 -9.29 35.90 -12.66
CA LYS A 200 -9.33 34.57 -13.30
C LYS A 200 -9.04 33.46 -12.30
N ARG A 201 -7.96 33.59 -11.51
CA ARG A 201 -7.61 32.65 -10.45
C ARG A 201 -8.68 32.55 -9.37
N HIS A 202 -9.25 33.67 -8.93
CA HIS A 202 -10.31 33.69 -7.92
C HIS A 202 -11.59 33.04 -8.45
N ALA A 203 -11.98 33.30 -9.70
CA ALA A 203 -13.12 32.66 -10.35
C ALA A 203 -12.94 31.15 -10.46
N LEU A 204 -11.77 30.70 -10.91
CA LEU A 204 -11.46 29.28 -11.04
C LEU A 204 -11.40 28.58 -9.68
N GLU A 205 -10.83 29.22 -8.64
CA GLU A 205 -10.80 28.66 -7.29
C GLU A 205 -12.22 28.57 -6.69
N SER A 206 -13.06 29.59 -6.93
CA SER A 206 -14.47 29.55 -6.53
C SER A 206 -15.25 28.44 -7.23
N TRP A 207 -15.01 28.23 -8.52
CA TRP A 207 -15.58 27.12 -9.29
C TRP A 207 -15.11 25.76 -8.76
N ARG A 208 -13.79 25.61 -8.53
CA ARG A 208 -13.19 24.40 -7.93
C ARG A 208 -13.82 24.06 -6.58
N GLN A 209 -13.97 25.05 -5.70
CA GLN A 209 -14.60 24.87 -4.39
C GLN A 209 -16.07 24.43 -4.50
N LEU A 210 -16.82 25.00 -5.46
CA LEU A 210 -18.21 24.59 -5.69
C LEU A 210 -18.28 23.12 -6.14
N VAL A 211 -17.44 22.72 -7.10
CA VAL A 211 -17.33 21.32 -7.56
C VAL A 211 -16.92 20.39 -6.42
N GLU A 212 -15.94 20.78 -5.60
CA GLU A 212 -15.47 20.02 -4.44
C GLU A 212 -16.61 19.79 -3.44
N ILE A 213 -17.42 20.81 -3.12
CA ILE A 213 -18.58 20.67 -2.23
C ILE A 213 -19.65 19.76 -2.84
N ILE A 214 -19.94 19.87 -4.14
CA ILE A 214 -20.88 19.00 -4.85
C ILE A 214 -20.46 17.53 -4.71
N LEU A 215 -19.16 17.24 -4.85
CA LEU A 215 -18.67 15.86 -4.82
C LEU A 215 -18.45 15.30 -3.41
N THR A 216 -18.04 16.14 -2.45
CA THR A 216 -17.65 15.70 -1.09
C THR A 216 -18.77 15.80 -0.06
N ALA A 217 -19.59 16.86 -0.12
CA ALA A 217 -20.53 17.19 0.95
C ALA A 217 -21.97 16.81 0.61
N CYS A 218 -22.37 16.80 -0.66
CA CYS A 218 -23.73 16.43 -1.05
C CYS A 218 -23.96 14.91 -0.88
N PRO A 219 -25.16 14.48 -0.43
CA PRO A 219 -25.47 13.06 -0.29
C PRO A 219 -25.31 12.32 -1.63
N GLN A 220 -24.65 11.17 -1.60
CA GLN A 220 -24.35 10.38 -2.81
C GLN A 220 -25.62 9.95 -3.55
N ASP A 221 -26.73 9.72 -2.84
CA ASP A 221 -28.01 9.28 -3.41
C ASP A 221 -28.76 10.38 -4.20
N LEU A 222 -28.23 11.61 -4.28
CA LEU A 222 -28.87 12.70 -5.04
C LEU A 222 -28.49 12.71 -6.52
N ILE A 223 -27.36 12.10 -6.88
CA ILE A 223 -26.89 11.99 -8.27
C ILE A 223 -26.78 10.50 -8.56
N GLN A 224 -27.34 10.04 -9.68
CA GLN A 224 -27.14 8.66 -10.09
C GLN A 224 -25.65 8.39 -10.30
N ALA A 225 -25.21 7.16 -10.02
CA ALA A 225 -23.78 6.81 -10.08
C ALA A 225 -23.20 7.04 -11.48
N GLU A 226 -23.94 6.62 -12.52
CA GLU A 226 -23.56 6.79 -13.93
C GLU A 226 -23.45 8.28 -14.31
N ASP A 227 -24.49 9.08 -14.03
CA ASP A 227 -24.48 10.52 -14.29
C ASP A 227 -23.31 11.23 -13.60
N ARG A 228 -23.03 10.84 -12.35
CA ARG A 228 -21.89 11.37 -11.60
C ARG A 228 -20.56 11.09 -12.29
N GLN A 229 -20.37 9.88 -12.82
CA GLN A 229 -19.16 9.52 -13.56
C GLN A 229 -19.03 10.31 -14.86
N LEU A 230 -20.13 10.47 -15.62
CA LEU A 230 -20.18 11.25 -16.85
C LEU A 230 -19.87 12.73 -16.60
N ILE A 231 -20.46 13.32 -15.55
CA ILE A 231 -20.20 14.72 -15.17
C ILE A 231 -18.73 14.91 -14.80
N ILE A 232 -18.15 14.01 -14.00
CA ILE A 232 -16.73 14.10 -13.62
C ILE A 232 -15.82 13.94 -14.85
N ARG A 233 -16.14 13.02 -15.76
CA ARG A 233 -15.42 12.82 -17.02
C ARG A 233 -15.42 14.11 -17.85
N ASP A 234 -16.59 14.71 -18.06
CA ASP A 234 -16.74 15.92 -18.89
C ASP A 234 -15.96 17.10 -18.26
N LEU A 235 -16.08 17.29 -16.93
CA LEU A 235 -15.31 18.29 -16.19
C LEU A 235 -13.80 18.08 -16.33
N LEU A 236 -13.31 16.84 -16.24
CA LEU A 236 -11.90 16.52 -16.41
C LEU A 236 -11.42 16.83 -17.83
N GLN A 237 -12.19 16.46 -18.85
CA GLN A 237 -11.78 16.69 -20.24
C GLN A 237 -11.68 18.19 -20.56
N ASP A 238 -12.69 18.97 -20.15
CA ASP A 238 -12.78 20.40 -20.46
C ASP A 238 -11.73 21.23 -19.70
N VAL A 239 -11.49 20.91 -18.43
CA VAL A 239 -10.43 21.58 -17.64
C VAL A 239 -9.05 21.28 -18.23
N HIS A 240 -8.81 20.04 -18.66
CA HIS A 240 -7.54 19.69 -19.29
C HIS A 240 -7.36 20.40 -20.64
N ASP A 241 -8.38 20.47 -21.49
CA ASP A 241 -8.29 21.16 -22.78
C ASP A 241 -7.87 22.62 -22.59
N LYS A 242 -8.49 23.31 -21.61
CA LYS A 242 -8.18 24.72 -21.33
C LYS A 242 -6.78 24.97 -20.77
N ILE A 243 -6.21 24.07 -19.95
CA ILE A 243 -4.87 24.27 -19.37
C ILE A 243 -3.75 23.76 -20.28
N LEU A 244 -4.06 22.81 -21.17
CA LEU A 244 -3.09 22.27 -22.13
C LEU A 244 -2.87 23.20 -23.32
N ASP A 245 -3.78 24.14 -23.58
CA ASP A 245 -3.59 25.25 -24.53
C ASP A 245 -2.30 26.04 -24.24
N ASP A 246 -1.46 26.26 -25.26
CA ASP A 246 -0.14 26.91 -25.12
C ASP A 246 -0.24 28.34 -24.58
N ASP A 247 -1.36 29.03 -24.81
CA ASP A 247 -1.59 30.41 -24.35
C ASP A 247 -2.07 30.47 -22.88
N ALA A 248 -2.31 29.32 -22.24
CA ALA A 248 -2.84 29.26 -20.88
C ALA A 248 -1.88 29.81 -19.82
N ALA A 249 -2.38 30.71 -18.97
CA ALA A 249 -1.62 31.35 -17.90
C ALA A 249 -1.11 30.34 -16.86
N GLN A 250 0.20 30.33 -16.61
CA GLN A 250 0.85 29.40 -15.69
C GLN A 250 0.39 29.58 -14.23
N GLU A 251 -0.07 30.78 -13.86
CA GLU A 251 -0.61 31.10 -12.53
C GLU A 251 -1.89 30.33 -12.20
N LEU A 252 -2.59 29.79 -13.21
CA LEU A 252 -3.81 28.99 -13.05
C LEU A 252 -3.51 27.51 -12.79
N MET A 253 -2.33 27.01 -13.21
CA MET A 253 -1.95 25.60 -13.08
C MET A 253 -2.15 25.01 -11.68
N PRO A 254 -1.81 25.70 -10.56
CA PRO A 254 -2.02 25.14 -9.22
C PRO A 254 -3.49 24.89 -8.88
N VAL A 255 -4.40 25.78 -9.32
CA VAL A 255 -5.84 25.63 -9.08
C VAL A 255 -6.39 24.49 -9.94
N VAL A 256 -5.97 24.42 -11.20
CA VAL A 256 -6.36 23.34 -12.12
C VAL A 256 -5.88 21.98 -11.62
N ALA A 257 -4.63 21.84 -11.23
CA ALA A 257 -4.09 20.59 -10.71
C ALA A 257 -4.82 20.13 -9.44
N GLY A 258 -5.19 21.05 -8.55
CA GLY A 258 -6.06 20.77 -7.41
C GLY A 258 -7.46 20.29 -7.82
N ALA A 259 -8.05 20.87 -8.87
CA ALA A 259 -9.35 20.45 -9.40
C ALA A 259 -9.27 19.04 -10.01
N VAL A 260 -8.25 18.78 -10.83
CA VAL A 260 -7.99 17.48 -11.47
C VAL A 260 -7.78 16.39 -10.41
N PHE A 261 -7.06 16.69 -9.34
CA PHE A 261 -6.87 15.77 -8.20
C PHE A 261 -8.20 15.38 -7.57
N THR A 262 -9.02 16.37 -7.16
CA THR A 262 -10.33 16.13 -6.55
C THR A 262 -11.26 15.35 -7.47
N LEU A 263 -11.34 15.75 -8.74
CA LEU A 263 -12.17 15.09 -9.76
C LEU A 263 -11.76 13.64 -9.96
N THR A 264 -10.46 13.36 -10.15
CA THR A 264 -9.96 12.00 -10.39
C THR A 264 -10.09 11.11 -9.16
N ALA A 265 -9.91 11.66 -7.95
CA ALA A 265 -10.14 10.95 -6.70
C ALA A 265 -11.61 10.50 -6.58
N HIS A 266 -12.54 11.39 -6.89
CA HIS A 266 -13.97 11.07 -6.87
C HIS A 266 -14.40 10.15 -8.03
N LEU A 267 -13.77 10.24 -9.20
CA LEU A 267 -13.99 9.28 -10.28
C LEU A 267 -13.62 7.86 -9.83
N SER A 268 -12.41 7.71 -9.28
CA SER A 268 -11.92 6.43 -8.74
C SER A 268 -12.84 5.88 -7.64
N GLN A 269 -13.33 6.75 -6.76
CA GLN A 269 -14.27 6.37 -5.70
C GLN A 269 -15.65 5.95 -6.26
N SER A 270 -16.19 6.68 -7.22
CA SER A 270 -17.47 6.36 -7.88
C SER A 270 -17.40 4.98 -8.52
N VAL A 271 -16.36 4.71 -9.33
CA VAL A 271 -16.15 3.40 -9.97
C VAL A 271 -16.07 2.28 -8.94
N LYS A 272 -15.28 2.45 -7.87
CA LYS A 272 -15.13 1.45 -6.80
C LYS A 272 -16.40 1.20 -6.00
N THR A 273 -17.32 2.16 -5.94
CA THR A 273 -18.59 2.02 -5.21
C THR A 273 -19.59 1.23 -6.04
N GLU A 274 -19.67 1.52 -7.34
CA GLU A 274 -20.56 0.84 -8.29
C GLU A 274 -20.13 -0.63 -8.52
N GLN A 275 -18.83 -0.88 -8.67
CA GLN A 275 -18.26 -2.22 -8.82
C GLN A 275 -18.60 -3.18 -7.66
N LYS A 276 -18.96 -2.66 -6.48
CA LYS A 276 -19.22 -3.44 -5.26
C LYS A 276 -20.70 -3.70 -4.98
N GLN A 277 -21.60 -3.28 -5.87
CA GLN A 277 -23.02 -3.66 -5.85
C GLN A 277 -23.28 -4.80 -6.86
N PRO A 278 -23.11 -6.08 -6.50
CA PRO A 278 -23.66 -7.15 -7.32
C PRO A 278 -25.15 -7.33 -7.01
N LEU A 279 -25.97 -7.17 -8.04
CA LEU A 279 -27.25 -7.84 -8.25
C LEU A 279 -28.23 -7.85 -7.05
N ALA A 280 -29.05 -6.81 -6.95
CA ALA A 280 -30.43 -7.07 -6.57
C ALA A 280 -31.01 -8.01 -7.64
N LEU A 281 -31.48 -9.20 -7.24
CA LEU A 281 -32.22 -10.10 -8.11
C LEU A 281 -33.23 -9.28 -8.94
N PRO A 282 -33.29 -9.45 -10.28
CA PRO A 282 -34.36 -8.83 -11.03
C PRO A 282 -35.66 -9.48 -10.54
N VAL A 283 -36.46 -8.71 -9.79
CA VAL A 283 -37.85 -9.03 -9.54
C VAL A 283 -38.48 -9.21 -10.93
N ALA A 284 -38.89 -10.44 -11.23
CA ALA A 284 -39.61 -10.77 -12.44
C ALA A 284 -40.83 -9.85 -12.53
N GLY A 285 -40.79 -8.85 -13.43
CA GLY A 285 -41.92 -7.94 -13.57
C GLY A 285 -41.74 -6.62 -14.29
N GLN A 286 -40.54 -6.20 -14.73
CA GLN A 286 -40.42 -4.95 -15.50
C GLN A 286 -39.52 -5.07 -16.75
N SER A 287 -40.22 -5.12 -17.88
CA SER A 287 -39.86 -4.67 -19.24
C SER A 287 -38.67 -5.32 -19.96
N GLN A 288 -38.92 -6.54 -20.43
CA GLN A 288 -38.13 -7.27 -21.44
C GLN A 288 -38.28 -6.68 -22.87
N TYR A 289 -38.91 -5.51 -23.05
CA TYR A 289 -39.22 -4.95 -24.38
C TYR A 289 -38.23 -3.90 -24.89
N VAL A 290 -37.31 -3.37 -24.06
CA VAL A 290 -36.37 -2.32 -24.50
C VAL A 290 -35.10 -2.89 -25.16
N LEU A 291 -34.71 -4.13 -24.84
CA LEU A 291 -33.51 -4.78 -25.41
C LEU A 291 -33.70 -5.32 -26.84
N MET A 292 -34.90 -5.26 -27.41
CA MET A 292 -35.15 -5.73 -28.78
C MET A 292 -34.80 -4.72 -29.88
N LEU A 293 -34.47 -3.47 -29.53
CA LEU A 293 -34.21 -2.40 -30.51
C LEU A 293 -32.72 -2.13 -30.75
N ASP A 294 -31.81 -2.68 -29.94
CA ASP A 294 -30.37 -2.52 -30.15
C ASP A 294 -29.80 -3.78 -30.82
N GLY A 295 -29.65 -3.72 -32.15
CA GLY A 295 -29.39 -4.84 -33.05
C GLY A 295 -28.00 -5.50 -32.92
N SER A 296 -27.63 -5.97 -31.73
CA SER A 296 -26.39 -6.73 -31.49
C SER A 296 -26.69 -8.20 -31.14
N PHE A 297 -26.99 -9.01 -32.16
CA PHE A 297 -26.94 -10.47 -32.01
C PHE A 297 -25.48 -10.92 -32.06
N THR A 298 -24.86 -11.22 -30.90
CA THR A 298 -23.86 -12.29 -30.71
C THR A 298 -23.36 -12.33 -29.26
N SER A 299 -24.08 -13.00 -28.35
CA SER A 299 -23.45 -13.66 -27.21
C SER A 299 -24.37 -14.71 -26.60
N SER A 300 -23.84 -15.91 -26.44
CA SER A 300 -24.47 -17.07 -25.78
C SER A 300 -24.87 -16.74 -24.32
N PRO A 301 -25.97 -17.30 -23.78
CA PRO A 301 -26.44 -17.06 -22.42
C PRO A 301 -25.64 -17.88 -21.41
N GLY A 302 -24.37 -17.52 -21.18
CA GLY A 302 -23.48 -18.23 -20.25
C GLY A 302 -22.50 -17.36 -19.46
N SER A 303 -22.45 -16.05 -19.67
CA SER A 303 -21.68 -15.13 -18.82
C SER A 303 -22.62 -14.14 -18.17
N GLU A 304 -22.81 -14.28 -16.86
CA GLU A 304 -23.35 -13.21 -16.03
C GLU A 304 -22.46 -11.98 -16.22
N ASN A 305 -22.90 -11.04 -17.06
CA ASN A 305 -22.19 -9.79 -17.28
C ASN A 305 -22.27 -8.98 -15.99
N ILE A 306 -21.19 -9.01 -15.22
CA ILE A 306 -20.93 -8.08 -14.12
C ILE A 306 -21.06 -6.68 -14.72
N SER A 307 -22.04 -5.89 -14.27
CA SER A 307 -22.11 -4.47 -14.63
C SER A 307 -20.85 -3.80 -14.09
N MET A 308 -19.93 -3.43 -15.00
CA MET A 308 -18.62 -2.92 -14.64
C MET A 308 -18.74 -1.44 -14.31
N GLY A 309 -18.30 -1.05 -13.11
CA GLY A 309 -18.48 0.30 -12.58
C GLY A 309 -17.77 1.44 -13.34
N PHE A 310 -17.15 1.21 -14.50
CA PHE A 310 -16.59 2.24 -15.38
C PHE A 310 -17.07 2.11 -16.84
N ALA A 311 -17.98 1.17 -17.13
CA ALA A 311 -18.50 0.95 -18.48
C ALA A 311 -19.21 2.20 -19.04
N SER A 312 -19.87 2.97 -18.16
CA SER A 312 -20.55 4.23 -18.51
C SER A 312 -19.60 5.33 -19.02
N ILE A 313 -18.32 5.31 -18.61
CA ILE A 313 -17.32 6.31 -19.02
C ILE A 313 -16.80 6.00 -20.44
N GLY A 314 -16.62 4.71 -20.74
CA GLY A 314 -16.00 4.19 -21.96
C GLY A 314 -14.47 4.22 -21.94
N ASP A 315 -13.84 3.15 -22.45
CA ASP A 315 -12.37 2.98 -22.49
C ASP A 315 -11.65 4.16 -23.19
N SER A 316 -12.21 4.65 -24.31
CA SER A 316 -11.65 5.77 -25.07
C SER A 316 -11.54 7.06 -24.25
N SER A 317 -12.59 7.39 -23.48
CA SER A 317 -12.61 8.57 -22.61
C SER A 317 -11.58 8.49 -21.50
N LEU A 318 -11.41 7.31 -20.89
CA LEU A 318 -10.39 7.08 -19.86
C LEU A 318 -8.99 7.25 -20.44
N HIS A 319 -8.73 6.70 -21.63
CA HIS A 319 -7.44 6.88 -22.31
C HIS A 319 -7.16 8.36 -22.65
N ILE A 320 -8.17 9.13 -23.05
CA ILE A 320 -8.03 10.58 -23.29
C ILE A 320 -7.66 11.30 -21.99
N ILE A 321 -8.34 10.98 -20.88
CA ILE A 321 -8.02 11.56 -19.57
C ILE A 321 -6.59 11.23 -19.16
N LEU A 322 -6.14 9.98 -19.36
CA LEU A 322 -4.75 9.59 -19.07
C LEU A 322 -3.75 10.39 -19.91
N ARG A 323 -3.96 10.49 -21.23
CA ARG A 323 -3.05 11.25 -22.10
C ARG A 323 -2.96 12.71 -21.66
N LYS A 324 -4.09 13.38 -21.50
CA LYS A 324 -4.16 14.77 -21.05
C LYS A 324 -3.51 15.00 -19.68
N LEU A 325 -3.63 14.03 -18.77
CA LEU A 325 -2.95 14.10 -17.47
C LEU A 325 -1.43 13.97 -17.59
N LEU A 326 -0.94 13.10 -18.47
CA LEU A 326 0.49 12.93 -18.75
C LEU A 326 1.07 14.16 -19.48
N ASP A 327 0.35 14.70 -20.47
CA ASP A 327 0.69 15.96 -21.14
C ASP A 327 0.79 17.10 -20.11
N PHE A 328 -0.14 17.16 -19.15
CA PHE A 328 -0.12 18.20 -18.13
C PHE A 328 1.08 18.05 -17.19
N ILE A 329 1.49 16.82 -16.85
CA ILE A 329 2.74 16.59 -16.10
C ILE A 329 3.94 17.11 -16.90
N LEU A 330 4.03 16.81 -18.19
CA LEU A 330 5.16 17.24 -19.03
C LEU A 330 5.20 18.74 -19.29
N LYS A 331 4.03 19.41 -19.39
CA LYS A 331 3.92 20.87 -19.51
C LYS A 331 4.47 21.60 -18.27
N THR A 332 4.49 20.95 -17.12
CA THR A 332 5.04 21.54 -15.90
C THR A 332 6.57 21.49 -15.89
N GLY A 333 7.23 22.62 -16.18
CA GLY A 333 8.69 22.76 -16.08
C GLY A 333 9.24 22.56 -14.65
N GLY A 334 10.57 22.63 -14.48
CA GLY A 334 11.26 22.31 -13.21
C GLY A 334 10.71 23.01 -11.95
N GLY A 335 10.22 24.26 -12.08
CA GLY A 335 9.74 25.08 -10.96
C GLY A 335 8.39 24.68 -10.34
N PHE A 336 7.61 23.80 -10.97
CA PHE A 336 6.23 23.50 -10.57
C PHE A 336 6.06 22.19 -9.78
N GLN A 337 7.03 21.83 -8.92
CA GLN A 337 6.99 20.56 -8.16
C GLN A 337 5.69 20.37 -7.35
N ARG A 338 5.13 21.43 -6.75
CA ARG A 338 3.87 21.37 -5.98
C ARG A 338 2.64 21.12 -6.85
N VAL A 339 2.67 21.56 -8.10
CA VAL A 339 1.62 21.25 -9.09
C VAL A 339 1.69 19.77 -9.43
N ARG A 340 2.89 19.26 -9.76
CA ARG A 340 3.12 17.83 -10.03
C ARG A 340 2.72 16.90 -8.89
N THR A 341 2.82 17.36 -7.64
CA THR A 341 2.31 16.60 -6.47
C THR A 341 0.82 16.26 -6.62
N HIS A 342 0.00 17.23 -7.02
CA HIS A 342 -1.42 16.97 -7.28
C HIS A 342 -1.58 16.05 -8.49
N LEU A 343 -0.81 16.24 -9.55
CA LEU A 343 -0.91 15.43 -10.77
C LEU A 343 -0.48 13.97 -10.56
N TYR A 344 0.58 13.70 -9.80
CA TYR A 344 0.96 12.35 -9.39
C TYR A 344 -0.12 11.70 -8.53
N GLY A 345 -0.73 12.46 -7.62
CA GLY A 345 -1.90 12.01 -6.87
C GLY A 345 -3.08 11.65 -7.79
N SER A 346 -3.40 12.49 -8.77
CA SER A 346 -4.43 12.23 -9.78
C SER A 346 -4.12 10.96 -10.57
N LEU A 347 -2.88 10.80 -11.02
CA LEU A 347 -2.46 9.65 -11.81
C LEU A 347 -2.53 8.36 -11.00
N LEU A 348 -2.16 8.40 -9.72
CA LEU A 348 -2.35 7.28 -8.79
C LEU A 348 -3.83 6.91 -8.64
N TYR A 349 -4.74 7.88 -8.47
CA TYR A 349 -6.18 7.61 -8.41
C TYR A 349 -6.73 7.06 -9.72
N TYR A 350 -6.26 7.56 -10.86
CA TYR A 350 -6.61 7.04 -12.18
C TYR A 350 -6.15 5.58 -12.33
N LEU A 351 -4.89 5.27 -12.01
CA LEU A 351 -4.34 3.92 -12.10
C LEU A 351 -4.99 2.92 -11.13
N GLN A 352 -5.70 3.42 -10.10
CA GLN A 352 -6.54 2.61 -9.23
C GLN A 352 -7.88 2.21 -9.85
N ILE A 353 -8.35 2.87 -10.91
CA ILE A 353 -9.57 2.48 -11.66
C ILE A 353 -9.36 1.12 -12.32
N ALA A 354 -8.17 0.90 -12.89
CA ALA A 354 -7.78 -0.36 -13.51
C ALA A 354 -7.30 -1.43 -12.49
N GLN A 355 -7.41 -1.19 -11.18
CA GLN A 355 -7.07 -2.19 -10.17
C GLN A 355 -8.20 -3.21 -10.00
N ARG A 356 -7.86 -4.48 -10.12
CA ARG A 356 -8.75 -5.56 -9.71
C ARG A 356 -9.08 -5.46 -8.22
N PRO A 357 -10.34 -5.66 -7.81
CA PRO A 357 -10.70 -5.81 -6.40
C PRO A 357 -9.97 -6.99 -5.78
N ASP A 358 -9.75 -6.93 -4.47
CA ASP A 358 -9.26 -8.09 -3.70
C ASP A 358 -10.29 -9.23 -3.80
N GLU A 359 -9.93 -10.30 -4.53
CA GLU A 359 -10.74 -11.51 -4.59
C GLU A 359 -10.55 -12.37 -3.33
N PRO A 360 -11.60 -13.06 -2.86
CA PRO A 360 -11.47 -14.03 -1.78
C PRO A 360 -10.71 -15.29 -2.27
N ASP A 361 -9.66 -15.68 -1.56
CA ASP A 361 -8.94 -16.95 -1.78
C ASP A 361 -9.80 -18.11 -1.25
N THR A 362 -10.75 -18.54 -2.09
CA THR A 362 -11.62 -19.67 -1.79
C THR A 362 -10.95 -21.00 -2.17
N LEU A 363 -11.33 -22.06 -1.48
CA LEU A 363 -10.87 -23.42 -1.82
C LEU A 363 -11.32 -23.84 -3.24
N GLU A 364 -12.38 -23.23 -3.77
CA GLU A 364 -12.85 -23.45 -5.14
C GLU A 364 -12.02 -22.68 -6.18
N ALA A 365 -11.51 -21.49 -5.86
CA ALA A 365 -10.57 -20.78 -6.72
C ALA A 365 -9.30 -21.61 -6.98
N ALA A 366 -8.86 -22.38 -5.99
CA ALA A 366 -7.74 -23.31 -6.12
C ALA A 366 -8.00 -24.50 -7.07
N LYS A 367 -9.27 -24.87 -7.30
CA LYS A 367 -9.64 -25.92 -8.27
C LYS A 367 -9.49 -25.45 -9.72
N LYS A 368 -9.52 -24.14 -9.97
CA LYS A 368 -9.33 -23.59 -11.31
C LYS A 368 -7.92 -23.92 -11.79
N THR A 369 -7.85 -24.80 -12.78
CA THR A 369 -6.56 -25.25 -13.30
C THR A 369 -5.78 -24.07 -13.87
N MET A 370 -4.45 -24.15 -13.85
CA MET A 370 -3.61 -23.12 -14.51
C MET A 370 -4.01 -22.95 -15.99
N TRP A 371 -4.41 -24.05 -16.64
CA TRP A 371 -4.93 -24.05 -18.00
C TRP A 371 -6.22 -23.21 -18.13
N GLU A 372 -7.22 -23.42 -17.28
CA GLU A 372 -8.44 -22.60 -17.27
C GLU A 372 -8.16 -21.12 -17.04
N ARG A 373 -7.16 -20.79 -16.20
CA ARG A 373 -6.74 -19.39 -15.98
C ARG A 373 -6.02 -18.78 -17.19
N LEU A 374 -5.27 -19.60 -17.94
CA LEU A 374 -4.55 -19.15 -19.15
C LEU A 374 -5.45 -19.06 -20.38
N THR A 375 -6.50 -19.89 -20.46
CA THR A 375 -7.47 -19.90 -21.57
C THR A 375 -8.71 -19.04 -21.32
N ALA A 376 -8.91 -18.54 -20.09
CA ALA A 376 -9.99 -17.62 -19.79
C ALA A 376 -9.83 -16.33 -20.62
N PRO A 377 -10.95 -15.74 -21.11
CA PRO A 377 -10.90 -14.45 -21.79
C PRO A 377 -10.28 -13.41 -20.85
N GLU A 378 -9.48 -12.51 -21.42
CA GLU A 378 -8.79 -11.50 -20.63
C GLU A 378 -9.81 -10.56 -19.98
N ASP A 379 -9.75 -10.48 -18.66
CA ASP A 379 -10.65 -9.63 -17.90
C ASP A 379 -10.37 -8.14 -18.17
N VAL A 380 -11.44 -7.36 -18.18
CA VAL A 380 -11.48 -5.94 -18.60
C VAL A 380 -10.50 -5.10 -17.79
N PHE A 381 -10.30 -5.38 -16.50
CA PHE A 381 -9.31 -4.66 -15.68
C PHE A 381 -7.89 -4.89 -16.17
N SER A 382 -7.53 -6.13 -16.52
CA SER A 382 -6.21 -6.42 -17.09
C SER A 382 -6.04 -5.82 -18.47
N LYS A 383 -7.11 -5.80 -19.29
CA LYS A 383 -7.10 -5.12 -20.58
C LYS A 383 -6.82 -3.63 -20.42
N LEU A 384 -7.60 -2.93 -19.60
CA LEU A 384 -7.43 -1.50 -19.32
C LEU A 384 -6.05 -1.20 -18.72
N GLN A 385 -5.57 -2.04 -17.80
CA GLN A 385 -4.25 -1.89 -17.18
C GLN A 385 -3.12 -2.01 -18.21
N ARG A 386 -3.21 -2.95 -19.15
CA ARG A 386 -2.24 -3.13 -20.24
C ARG A 386 -2.29 -1.98 -21.25
N GLU A 387 -3.48 -1.50 -21.61
CA GLU A 387 -3.64 -0.33 -22.50
C GLU A 387 -3.12 0.96 -21.86
N ASN A 388 -3.41 1.18 -20.57
CA ASN A 388 -2.83 2.28 -19.80
C ASN A 388 -1.29 2.23 -19.78
N MET A 389 -0.70 1.04 -19.62
CA MET A 389 0.76 0.89 -19.63
C MET A 389 1.34 1.26 -21.01
N ALA A 390 0.71 0.80 -22.11
CA ALA A 390 1.15 1.16 -23.46
C ALA A 390 1.08 2.67 -23.71
N ILE A 391 0.08 3.36 -23.17
CA ILE A 391 0.00 4.83 -23.23
C ILE A 391 1.16 5.46 -22.45
N ILE A 392 1.42 5.00 -21.22
CA ILE A 392 2.51 5.53 -20.37
C ILE A 392 3.88 5.33 -21.05
N GLU A 393 4.12 4.15 -21.62
CA GLU A 393 5.36 3.83 -22.36
C GLU A 393 5.55 4.72 -23.59
N SER A 394 4.47 5.14 -24.26
CA SER A 394 4.55 5.99 -25.46
C SER A 394 5.14 7.39 -25.21
N TYR A 395 5.13 7.87 -23.97
CA TYR A 395 5.78 9.14 -23.58
C TYR A 395 7.30 9.00 -23.37
N GLY A 396 7.80 7.76 -23.24
CA GLY A 396 9.22 7.45 -23.19
C GLY A 396 10.01 8.17 -22.09
N ALA A 397 11.26 8.52 -22.42
CA ALA A 397 12.24 9.03 -21.45
C ALA A 397 11.85 10.36 -20.80
N ALA A 398 11.10 11.23 -21.48
CA ALA A 398 10.70 12.54 -20.94
C ALA A 398 9.85 12.39 -19.66
N LEU A 399 8.89 11.47 -19.67
CA LEU A 399 8.07 11.17 -18.50
C LEU A 399 8.89 10.47 -17.42
N MET A 400 9.73 9.50 -17.81
CA MET A 400 10.60 8.78 -16.87
C MET A 400 11.54 9.74 -16.14
N GLU A 401 12.18 10.67 -16.85
CA GLU A 401 13.09 11.67 -16.27
C GLU A 401 12.39 12.55 -15.24
N VAL A 402 11.23 13.12 -15.58
CA VAL A 402 10.49 14.03 -14.68
C VAL A 402 10.08 13.31 -13.39
N VAL A 403 9.56 12.08 -13.49
CA VAL A 403 9.12 11.31 -12.31
C VAL A 403 10.32 10.84 -11.48
N CYS A 404 11.40 10.35 -12.12
CA CYS A 404 12.59 9.86 -11.40
C CYS A 404 13.35 11.00 -10.71
N ARG A 405 13.46 12.17 -11.36
CA ARG A 405 14.06 13.38 -10.78
C ARG A 405 13.27 13.85 -9.57
N ASP A 406 11.94 13.92 -9.65
CA ASP A 406 11.11 14.31 -8.51
C ASP A 406 11.14 13.27 -7.38
N ALA A 407 11.34 11.98 -7.68
CA ALA A 407 11.51 10.94 -6.67
C ALA A 407 12.83 11.07 -5.89
N CYS A 408 13.89 11.60 -6.52
CA CYS A 408 15.18 11.83 -5.87
C CYS A 408 15.26 13.21 -5.18
N ASP A 409 14.89 14.28 -5.90
CA ASP A 409 15.17 15.68 -5.52
C ASP A 409 13.91 16.51 -5.23
N GLY A 410 12.72 15.89 -5.21
CA GLY A 410 11.48 16.62 -4.91
C GLY A 410 11.41 17.10 -3.45
N HIS A 411 10.53 18.07 -3.18
CA HIS A 411 10.07 18.29 -1.80
C HIS A 411 9.36 17.04 -1.23
N GLU A 412 9.22 16.94 0.09
CA GLU A 412 8.90 15.68 0.80
C GLU A 412 7.62 14.98 0.29
N ILE A 413 6.53 15.74 0.11
CA ILE A 413 5.26 15.18 -0.37
C ILE A 413 5.37 14.78 -1.86
N GLY A 414 6.07 15.58 -2.67
CA GLY A 414 6.34 15.27 -4.07
C GLY A 414 7.13 13.98 -4.24
N ARG A 415 8.20 13.80 -3.44
CA ARG A 415 9.00 12.56 -3.41
C ARG A 415 8.16 11.35 -3.07
N MET A 416 7.36 11.44 -2.00
CA MET A 416 6.46 10.37 -1.56
C MET A 416 5.51 9.93 -2.70
N LEU A 417 4.87 10.87 -3.38
CA LEU A 417 3.93 10.57 -4.46
C LEU A 417 4.63 10.09 -5.73
N ALA A 418 5.81 10.62 -6.07
CA ALA A 418 6.61 10.14 -7.19
C ALA A 418 7.08 8.68 -6.97
N LEU A 419 7.54 8.34 -5.76
CA LEU A 419 7.91 6.97 -5.39
C LEU A 419 6.71 6.03 -5.43
N ALA A 420 5.55 6.46 -4.91
CA ALA A 420 4.32 5.67 -5.00
C ALA A 420 3.86 5.46 -6.46
N LEU A 421 4.04 6.47 -7.32
CA LEU A 421 3.76 6.36 -8.75
C LEU A 421 4.72 5.36 -9.43
N LEU A 422 6.01 5.43 -9.12
CA LEU A 422 7.00 4.46 -9.61
C LEU A 422 6.69 3.03 -9.13
N ASP A 423 6.32 2.82 -7.85
CA ASP A 423 5.86 1.52 -7.35
C ASP A 423 4.69 1.01 -8.19
N ARG A 424 3.72 1.89 -8.48
CA ARG A 424 2.55 1.51 -9.24
C ARG A 424 2.91 1.16 -10.69
N ILE A 425 3.72 1.96 -11.38
CA ILE A 425 4.12 1.72 -12.77
C ILE A 425 4.95 0.44 -12.89
N VAL A 426 5.98 0.28 -12.05
CA VAL A 426 6.85 -0.93 -12.06
C VAL A 426 6.06 -2.20 -11.73
N SER A 427 4.97 -2.11 -10.96
CA SER A 427 4.10 -3.26 -10.71
C SER A 427 3.36 -3.80 -11.94
N VAL A 428 3.27 -3.00 -13.00
CA VAL A 428 2.53 -3.31 -14.24
C VAL A 428 3.46 -3.46 -15.45
N ASP A 429 4.65 -2.87 -15.37
CA ASP A 429 5.69 -2.93 -16.41
C ASP A 429 6.23 -4.35 -16.60
N LYS A 430 5.58 -5.10 -17.52
CA LYS A 430 5.99 -6.46 -17.88
C LYS A 430 7.28 -6.48 -18.70
N GLN A 431 7.59 -5.41 -19.44
CA GLN A 431 8.77 -5.32 -20.29
C GLN A 431 10.01 -4.84 -19.53
N GLN A 432 9.85 -4.36 -18.29
CA GLN A 432 10.90 -3.84 -17.41
C GLN A 432 11.63 -2.62 -18.00
N GLN A 433 10.97 -1.85 -18.88
CA GLN A 433 11.57 -0.64 -19.47
C GLN A 433 11.89 0.42 -18.42
N TRP A 434 11.00 0.59 -17.45
CA TRP A 434 11.19 1.56 -16.36
C TRP A 434 12.34 1.13 -15.44
N LEU A 435 12.43 -0.16 -15.12
CA LEU A 435 13.52 -0.71 -14.32
C LEU A 435 14.88 -0.50 -15.03
N LEU A 436 14.94 -0.79 -16.34
CA LEU A 436 16.15 -0.58 -17.13
C LEU A 436 16.56 0.90 -17.17
N TYR A 437 15.61 1.81 -17.36
CA TYR A 437 15.89 3.25 -17.35
C TYR A 437 16.39 3.73 -15.98
N LEU A 438 15.74 3.30 -14.89
CA LEU A 438 16.11 3.64 -13.51
C LEU A 438 17.53 3.17 -13.15
N SER A 439 17.91 1.96 -13.57
CA SER A 439 19.27 1.45 -13.35
C SER A 439 20.29 2.17 -14.23
N ASN A 440 20.08 2.22 -15.54
CA ASN A 440 21.04 2.78 -16.49
C ASN A 440 21.28 4.29 -16.29
N SER A 441 20.26 5.02 -15.86
CA SER A 441 20.36 6.47 -15.59
C SER A 441 20.86 6.78 -14.18
N GLY A 442 21.12 5.76 -13.34
CA GLY A 442 21.67 5.92 -11.99
C GLY A 442 20.67 6.30 -10.90
N TYR A 443 19.39 6.54 -11.23
CA TYR A 443 18.37 6.91 -10.24
C TYR A 443 18.18 5.84 -9.15
N LEU A 444 18.23 4.55 -9.53
CA LEU A 444 18.12 3.47 -8.55
C LEU A 444 19.25 3.53 -7.51
N LYS A 445 20.47 3.81 -7.97
CA LYS A 445 21.64 3.96 -7.10
C LYS A 445 21.52 5.19 -6.19
N VAL A 446 21.08 6.34 -6.72
CA VAL A 446 20.84 7.55 -5.93
C VAL A 446 19.81 7.30 -4.82
N LEU A 447 18.70 6.61 -5.14
CA LEU A 447 17.69 6.24 -4.14
C LEU A 447 18.26 5.34 -3.05
N VAL A 448 19.08 4.36 -3.41
CA VAL A 448 19.75 3.48 -2.45
C VAL A 448 20.77 4.24 -1.58
N ASP A 449 21.60 5.07 -2.20
CA ASP A 449 22.63 5.84 -1.50
C ASP A 449 22.03 6.85 -0.51
N SER A 450 20.87 7.42 -0.84
CA SER A 450 20.13 8.35 0.03
C SER A 450 19.55 7.71 1.31
N LEU A 451 19.59 6.38 1.46
CA LEU A 451 19.20 5.72 2.72
C LEU A 451 20.12 6.12 3.88
N ALA A 452 21.38 6.47 3.59
CA ALA A 452 22.30 6.97 4.60
C ALA A 452 21.87 8.33 5.16
N ASP A 453 21.31 9.21 4.32
CA ASP A 453 20.79 10.51 4.74
C ASP A 453 19.48 10.35 5.53
N ASP A 454 18.65 9.35 5.17
CA ASP A 454 17.44 9.01 5.90
C ASP A 454 17.77 8.55 7.33
N ASP A 455 18.84 7.79 7.55
CA ASP A 455 19.20 7.20 8.84
C ASP A 455 19.22 8.22 9.98
N LEU A 456 19.95 9.33 9.81
CA LEU A 456 20.02 10.42 10.80
C LEU A 456 18.64 11.03 11.10
N THR A 457 17.83 11.20 10.05
CA THR A 457 16.49 11.76 10.18
C THR A 457 15.54 10.79 10.89
N LEU A 458 15.64 9.49 10.60
CA LEU A 458 14.84 8.43 11.21
C LEU A 458 15.20 8.21 12.68
N GLN A 459 16.47 8.33 13.06
CA GLN A 459 16.88 8.31 14.47
C GLN A 459 16.19 9.41 15.29
N SER A 460 16.10 10.63 14.74
CA SER A 460 15.41 11.74 15.41
C SER A 460 13.91 11.47 15.65
N LEU A 461 13.31 10.61 14.80
CA LEU A 461 11.91 10.20 14.88
C LEU A 461 11.66 9.11 15.92
N LEU A 462 12.67 8.56 16.59
CA LEU A 462 12.48 7.59 17.68
C LEU A 462 12.42 8.25 19.07
N THR A 463 12.69 9.55 19.13
CA THR A 463 12.58 10.33 20.38
C THR A 463 11.13 10.40 20.88
N PRO A 464 10.90 10.57 22.21
CA PRO A 464 9.55 10.69 22.78
C PRO A 464 8.71 11.81 22.17
N GLN A 465 9.35 12.89 21.71
CA GLN A 465 8.71 14.02 21.01
C GLN A 465 9.30 14.15 19.60
N PRO A 466 8.74 13.47 18.59
CA PRO A 466 9.28 13.53 17.24
C PRO A 466 9.06 14.89 16.56
N PRO A 467 9.90 15.23 15.57
CA PRO A 467 9.54 16.21 14.54
C PRO A 467 8.37 15.70 13.67
N LEU A 468 8.01 16.46 12.63
CA LEU A 468 6.96 16.05 11.69
C LEU A 468 7.30 14.69 11.03
N LEU A 469 6.33 13.76 11.01
CA LEU A 469 6.48 12.39 10.48
C LEU A 469 6.63 12.32 8.94
N LYS A 470 6.84 13.44 8.24
CA LYS A 470 6.96 13.48 6.77
C LYS A 470 8.14 12.62 6.27
N ALA A 471 9.25 12.64 7.01
CA ALA A 471 10.43 11.83 6.68
C ALA A 471 10.12 10.33 6.79
N LEU A 472 9.32 9.92 7.79
CA LEU A 472 8.89 8.54 7.95
C LEU A 472 8.07 8.05 6.75
N TYR A 473 7.06 8.82 6.31
CA TYR A 473 6.25 8.46 5.14
C TYR A 473 7.03 8.46 3.82
N THR A 474 8.06 9.31 3.72
CA THR A 474 8.98 9.31 2.58
C THR A 474 9.83 8.04 2.56
N TYR A 475 10.38 7.64 3.72
CA TYR A 475 11.09 6.37 3.88
C TYR A 475 10.19 5.17 3.59
N GLU A 476 8.97 5.12 4.12
CA GLU A 476 8.01 4.04 3.84
C GLU A 476 7.75 3.90 2.34
N SER A 477 7.56 5.02 1.63
CA SER A 477 7.34 5.02 0.19
C SER A 477 8.58 4.57 -0.59
N LYS A 478 9.78 4.97 -0.14
CA LYS A 478 11.06 4.54 -0.71
C LYS A 478 11.25 3.03 -0.54
N MET A 479 11.07 2.51 0.67
CA MET A 479 11.20 1.09 0.96
C MET A 479 10.14 0.25 0.25
N ALA A 480 8.90 0.75 0.14
CA ALA A 480 7.85 0.10 -0.64
C ALA A 480 8.24 -0.03 -2.12
N PHE A 481 8.77 1.05 -2.71
CA PHE A 481 9.27 1.04 -4.09
C PHE A 481 10.48 0.11 -4.28
N LEU A 482 11.47 0.13 -3.38
CA LEU A 482 12.61 -0.80 -3.47
C LEU A 482 12.14 -2.26 -3.32
N THR A 483 11.19 -2.52 -2.42
CA THR A 483 10.57 -3.84 -2.26
C THR A 483 9.82 -4.27 -3.52
N ARG A 484 9.19 -3.33 -4.23
CA ARG A 484 8.56 -3.59 -5.52
C ARG A 484 9.55 -4.01 -6.58
N VAL A 485 10.66 -3.28 -6.71
CA VAL A 485 11.73 -3.60 -7.64
C VAL A 485 12.30 -5.00 -7.32
N ALA A 486 12.49 -5.32 -6.05
CA ALA A 486 12.99 -6.62 -5.60
C ALA A 486 12.07 -7.81 -5.93
N LYS A 487 10.79 -7.60 -6.26
CA LYS A 487 9.87 -8.70 -6.62
C LYS A 487 10.18 -9.32 -7.98
N SER A 488 10.92 -8.64 -8.85
CA SER A 488 11.42 -9.24 -10.09
C SER A 488 12.85 -9.76 -9.87
N GLN A 489 13.21 -10.86 -10.55
CA GLN A 489 14.56 -11.41 -10.46
C GLN A 489 15.61 -10.37 -10.90
N GLN A 490 15.38 -9.68 -12.02
CA GLN A 490 16.28 -8.63 -12.50
C GLN A 490 16.38 -7.47 -11.53
N GLY A 491 15.26 -7.02 -10.95
CA GLY A 491 15.26 -5.90 -10.01
C GLY A 491 15.98 -6.23 -8.70
N ALA A 492 15.84 -7.46 -8.19
CA ALA A 492 16.62 -7.91 -7.04
C ALA A 492 18.13 -7.89 -7.32
N LEU A 493 18.56 -8.33 -8.50
CA LEU A 493 19.96 -8.27 -8.94
C LEU A 493 20.49 -6.84 -9.02
N GLU A 494 19.74 -5.92 -9.63
CA GLU A 494 20.12 -4.50 -9.74
C GLU A 494 20.19 -3.80 -8.38
N LEU A 495 19.33 -4.16 -7.44
CA LEU A 495 19.37 -3.67 -6.06
C LEU A 495 20.60 -4.18 -5.29
N LEU A 496 20.95 -5.46 -5.44
CA LEU A 496 22.17 -6.04 -4.86
C LEU A 496 23.43 -5.37 -5.44
N ARG A 497 23.45 -5.12 -6.75
CA ARG A 497 24.54 -4.37 -7.43
C ARG A 497 24.63 -2.93 -6.96
N SER A 498 23.49 -2.30 -6.68
CA SER A 498 23.43 -0.94 -6.12
C SER A 498 23.84 -0.90 -4.64
N GLY A 499 24.05 -2.05 -3.99
CA GLY A 499 24.51 -2.13 -2.60
C GLY A 499 23.43 -1.86 -1.56
N VAL A 500 22.15 -2.13 -1.86
CA VAL A 500 21.04 -1.79 -0.94
C VAL A 500 21.21 -2.42 0.44
N ILE A 501 21.62 -3.69 0.51
CA ILE A 501 21.80 -4.38 1.79
C ILE A 501 22.98 -3.81 2.57
N VAL A 502 24.05 -3.42 1.86
CA VAL A 502 25.23 -2.77 2.47
C VAL A 502 24.83 -1.42 3.08
N ARG A 503 23.98 -0.64 2.40
CA ARG A 503 23.46 0.63 2.95
C ARG A 503 22.60 0.39 4.19
N LEU A 504 21.71 -0.60 4.17
CA LEU A 504 20.90 -0.95 5.34
C LEU A 504 21.77 -1.39 6.53
N ALA A 505 22.85 -2.14 6.30
CA ALA A 505 23.77 -2.58 7.35
C ALA A 505 24.55 -1.44 8.02
N GLN A 506 24.64 -0.27 7.36
CA GLN A 506 25.31 0.91 7.89
C GLN A 506 24.38 1.79 8.73
N CYS A 507 23.06 1.64 8.60
CA CYS A 507 22.06 2.47 9.27
C CYS A 507 21.97 2.16 10.76
N GLN A 508 22.24 3.14 11.61
CA GLN A 508 22.24 2.96 13.08
C GLN A 508 20.83 2.97 13.67
N VAL A 509 19.81 3.45 12.94
CA VAL A 509 18.42 3.49 13.41
C VAL A 509 17.90 2.11 13.82
N TYR A 510 18.41 1.03 13.21
CA TYR A 510 17.98 -0.33 13.53
C TYR A 510 18.41 -0.79 14.93
N ASP A 511 19.48 -0.21 15.49
CA ASP A 511 19.96 -0.52 16.84
C ASP A 511 19.33 0.34 17.95
N MET A 512 18.56 1.36 17.56
CA MET A 512 17.88 2.28 18.48
C MET A 512 16.53 1.74 18.98
N ARG A 513 16.48 0.47 19.39
CA ARG A 513 15.24 -0.15 19.89
C ARG A 513 14.77 0.57 21.18
N PRO A 514 13.55 1.13 21.22
CA PRO A 514 13.06 1.80 22.42
C PRO A 514 12.86 0.83 23.58
N GLU A 515 13.21 1.24 24.80
CA GLU A 515 12.97 0.47 26.02
C GLU A 515 11.47 0.31 26.26
N THR A 516 11.02 -0.92 26.52
CA THR A 516 9.63 -1.22 26.90
C THR A 516 9.46 -0.97 28.40
N ASP A 517 9.09 0.25 28.78
CA ASP A 517 8.72 0.55 30.17
C ASP A 517 7.44 -0.22 30.55
N HIS A 518 7.62 -1.36 31.22
CA HIS A 518 6.53 -2.15 31.80
C HIS A 518 6.01 -1.58 33.13
N HIS A 519 6.59 -0.49 33.64
CA HIS A 519 6.17 0.16 34.88
C HIS A 519 5.50 1.50 34.57
N GLY A 520 4.17 1.48 34.45
CA GLY A 520 3.33 2.67 34.36
C GLY A 520 3.32 3.50 35.65
N MET A 521 4.46 4.07 36.04
CA MET A 521 4.58 4.91 37.24
C MET A 521 4.68 6.41 36.96
N TYR A 522 4.48 6.84 35.71
CA TYR A 522 4.20 8.25 35.40
C TYR A 522 2.93 8.37 34.58
N GLY A 523 1.87 8.83 35.25
CA GLY A 523 0.61 9.25 34.64
C GLY A 523 0.80 10.43 33.70
N MET A 524 1.28 10.15 32.49
CA MET A 524 1.30 11.10 31.39
C MET A 524 0.08 10.82 30.53
N ARG A 525 -0.75 11.86 30.36
CA ARG A 525 -1.91 11.95 29.47
C ARG A 525 -1.80 11.02 28.28
N ASP A 526 -2.90 10.32 27.96
CA ASP A 526 -3.08 9.61 26.69
C ASP A 526 -2.35 10.37 25.58
N PRO A 527 -1.34 9.76 24.92
CA PRO A 527 -0.70 10.42 23.80
C PRO A 527 -1.80 10.83 22.82
N PRO A 528 -1.72 12.03 22.23
CA PRO A 528 -2.72 12.44 21.26
C PRO A 528 -2.82 11.33 20.22
N VAL A 529 -4.05 10.86 19.95
CA VAL A 529 -4.43 9.72 19.07
C VAL A 529 -3.72 9.73 17.69
N PHE A 530 -3.08 10.83 17.33
CA PHE A 530 -2.44 11.10 16.05
C PHE A 530 -0.95 10.76 15.97
N ILE A 531 -0.21 10.61 17.09
CA ILE A 531 1.24 10.31 17.05
C ILE A 531 1.48 8.87 17.55
N PRO A 532 1.98 7.95 16.70
CA PRO A 532 2.29 6.58 17.10
C PRO A 532 3.37 6.52 18.18
N ALA A 533 3.30 5.51 19.05
CA ALA A 533 4.28 5.32 20.11
C ALA A 533 5.71 5.12 19.54
N PRO A 534 6.79 5.43 20.31
CA PRO A 534 8.16 5.20 19.85
C PRO A 534 8.40 3.78 19.28
N VAL A 535 7.87 2.76 19.94
CA VAL A 535 7.99 1.35 19.50
C VAL A 535 7.24 1.10 18.18
N GLU A 536 6.09 1.73 17.96
CA GLU A 536 5.34 1.61 16.70
C GLU A 536 6.09 2.29 15.54
N ARG A 537 6.68 3.47 15.79
CA ARG A 537 7.54 4.16 14.81
C ARG A 537 8.78 3.35 14.47
N TYR A 538 9.43 2.74 15.47
CA TYR A 538 10.55 1.83 15.26
C TYR A 538 10.15 0.65 14.35
N ARG A 539 8.97 0.05 14.56
CA ARG A 539 8.46 -1.01 13.68
C ARG A 539 8.17 -0.54 12.25
N GLN A 540 7.63 0.68 12.09
CA GLN A 540 7.45 1.30 10.77
C GLN A 540 8.77 1.49 10.02
N ILE A 541 9.89 1.59 10.75
CA ILE A 541 11.24 1.69 10.16
C ILE A 541 11.83 0.30 9.87
N LEU A 542 11.78 -0.61 10.83
CA LEU A 542 12.43 -1.92 10.75
C LEU A 542 11.71 -2.88 9.79
N LEU A 543 10.37 -3.00 9.86
CA LEU A 543 9.62 -4.00 9.09
C LEU A 543 9.80 -3.86 7.56
N PRO A 544 9.80 -2.64 6.96
CA PRO A 544 10.08 -2.50 5.53
C PRO A 544 11.48 -2.97 5.12
N ALA A 545 12.50 -2.79 5.97
CA ALA A 545 13.85 -3.29 5.71
C ALA A 545 13.90 -4.82 5.74
N LEU A 546 13.28 -5.44 6.75
CA LEU A 546 13.16 -6.89 6.84
C LEU A 546 12.37 -7.47 5.65
N GLN A 547 11.28 -6.82 5.26
CA GLN A 547 10.47 -7.24 4.12
C GLN A 547 11.28 -7.17 2.82
N LEU A 548 12.07 -6.11 2.60
CA LEU A 548 12.96 -5.99 1.45
C LEU A 548 13.98 -7.13 1.40
N CYS A 549 14.65 -7.43 2.52
CA CYS A 549 15.58 -8.56 2.64
C CYS A 549 14.90 -9.89 2.29
N GLN A 550 13.71 -10.14 2.83
CA GLN A 550 12.95 -11.36 2.56
C GLN A 550 12.61 -11.50 1.07
N VAL A 551 12.15 -10.42 0.44
CA VAL A 551 11.81 -10.42 -0.99
C VAL A 551 13.05 -10.66 -1.86
N ILE A 552 14.19 -10.01 -1.55
CA ILE A 552 15.46 -10.21 -2.27
C ILE A 552 15.90 -11.67 -2.20
N LEU A 553 15.83 -12.31 -1.04
CA LEU A 553 16.16 -13.74 -0.87
C LEU A 553 15.23 -14.63 -1.71
N THR A 554 13.93 -14.33 -1.75
CA THR A 554 12.98 -15.14 -2.53
C THR A 554 13.08 -14.96 -4.04
N SER A 555 13.41 -13.76 -4.52
CA SER A 555 13.47 -13.45 -5.95
C SER A 555 14.80 -13.83 -6.61
N SER A 556 15.86 -14.00 -5.83
CA SER A 556 17.23 -14.20 -6.33
C SER A 556 17.62 -15.68 -6.45
N MET A 557 16.80 -16.54 -7.05
CA MET A 557 17.10 -18.00 -7.08
C MET A 557 18.47 -18.36 -7.69
N ALA A 558 18.91 -17.65 -8.74
CA ALA A 558 20.19 -17.92 -9.42
C ALA A 558 21.43 -17.37 -8.69
N GLN A 559 21.26 -16.35 -7.85
CA GLN A 559 22.33 -15.70 -7.07
C GLN A 559 22.00 -15.72 -5.57
N HIS A 560 21.29 -16.77 -5.15
CA HIS A 560 20.73 -16.85 -3.81
C HIS A 560 21.83 -16.76 -2.75
N LEU A 561 23.00 -17.35 -3.02
CA LEU A 561 24.13 -17.37 -2.08
C LEU A 561 24.74 -15.98 -1.89
N GLN A 562 24.90 -15.19 -2.95
CA GLN A 562 25.34 -13.80 -2.85
C GLN A 562 24.34 -12.95 -2.06
N ALA A 563 23.05 -13.10 -2.35
CA ALA A 563 21.97 -12.41 -1.64
C ALA A 563 21.95 -12.81 -0.14
N ALA A 564 22.04 -14.11 0.14
CA ALA A 564 22.10 -14.67 1.50
C ALA A 564 23.30 -14.14 2.28
N GLY A 565 24.48 -14.09 1.66
CA GLY A 565 25.68 -13.55 2.29
C GLY A 565 25.58 -12.08 2.64
N GLN A 566 25.07 -11.23 1.74
CA GLN A 566 24.85 -9.82 2.04
C GLN A 566 23.80 -9.62 3.14
N VAL A 567 22.69 -10.34 3.08
CA VAL A 567 21.64 -10.24 4.11
C VAL A 567 22.15 -10.75 5.46
N LEU A 568 22.98 -11.79 5.48
CA LEU A 568 23.63 -12.27 6.69
C LEU A 568 24.56 -11.20 7.30
N GLN A 569 25.31 -10.46 6.48
CA GLN A 569 26.10 -9.31 6.94
C GLN A 569 25.24 -8.23 7.60
N PHE A 570 24.08 -7.90 7.03
CA PHE A 570 23.09 -7.02 7.66
C PHE A 570 22.64 -7.56 9.03
N LEU A 571 22.31 -8.85 9.10
CA LEU A 571 21.89 -9.46 10.37
C LEU A 571 22.99 -9.44 11.46
N ILE A 572 24.26 -9.51 11.05
CA ILE A 572 25.38 -9.54 11.98
C ILE A 572 25.76 -8.14 12.43
N SER A 573 25.67 -7.15 11.52
CA SER A 573 25.90 -5.73 11.83
C SER A 573 24.96 -5.24 12.95
N HIS A 574 23.73 -5.77 13.00
CA HIS A 574 22.73 -5.44 14.03
C HIS A 574 22.44 -6.61 14.98
N SER A 575 23.46 -7.43 15.28
CA SER A 575 23.26 -8.73 15.94
C SER A 575 22.67 -8.65 17.35
N ASP A 576 22.95 -7.61 18.12
CA ASP A 576 22.40 -7.44 19.47
C ASP A 576 20.89 -7.19 19.43
N THR A 577 20.45 -6.33 18.51
CA THR A 577 19.05 -6.02 18.28
C THR A 577 18.28 -7.24 17.78
N ILE A 578 18.85 -7.98 16.83
CA ILE A 578 18.26 -9.20 16.30
C ILE A 578 18.13 -10.28 17.38
N GLN A 579 19.17 -10.47 18.20
CA GLN A 579 19.11 -11.38 19.33
C GLN A 579 18.07 -10.94 20.38
N ALA A 580 17.91 -9.65 20.62
CA ALA A 580 16.87 -9.13 21.52
C ALA A 580 15.46 -9.46 21.00
N ILE A 581 15.21 -9.32 19.70
CA ILE A 581 13.94 -9.69 19.06
C ILE A 581 13.71 -11.20 19.13
N LEU A 582 14.73 -12.01 18.82
CA LEU A 582 14.66 -13.47 18.86
C LEU A 582 14.38 -14.02 20.27
N ARG A 583 14.78 -13.32 21.34
CA ARG A 583 14.39 -13.68 22.72
C ARG A 583 12.90 -13.48 22.99
N CYS A 584 12.25 -12.58 22.24
CA CYS A 584 10.82 -12.28 22.29
C CYS A 584 10.29 -12.09 23.72
N GLN A 585 10.71 -11.06 24.44
CA GLN A 585 10.30 -10.89 25.86
C GLN A 585 8.80 -10.65 26.03
N ASP A 586 8.14 -10.01 25.05
CA ASP A 586 6.72 -9.69 25.04
C ASP A 586 5.98 -10.35 23.86
N VAL A 587 4.71 -10.75 24.06
CA VAL A 587 3.83 -11.40 23.08
C VAL A 587 2.77 -10.40 22.60
N SER A 588 3.24 -9.31 21.99
CA SER A 588 2.40 -8.34 21.27
C SER A 588 2.33 -8.70 19.77
N VAL A 589 1.26 -8.25 19.08
CA VAL A 589 1.12 -8.42 17.61
C VAL A 589 2.38 -7.94 16.88
N GLY A 590 2.87 -6.74 17.25
CA GLY A 590 4.06 -6.15 16.63
C GLY A 590 5.34 -6.95 16.88
N SER A 591 5.56 -7.41 18.13
CA SER A 591 6.73 -8.24 18.47
C SER A 591 6.73 -9.57 17.71
N LEU A 592 5.55 -10.19 17.53
CA LEU A 592 5.42 -11.44 16.76
C LEU A 592 5.60 -11.22 15.26
N GLN A 593 5.20 -10.07 14.72
CA GLN A 593 5.48 -9.71 13.32
C GLN A 593 6.98 -9.53 13.06
N GLU A 594 7.69 -8.82 13.96
CA GLU A 594 9.16 -8.70 13.90
C GLU A 594 9.82 -10.08 13.88
N LEU A 595 9.38 -10.97 14.79
CA LEU A 595 9.91 -12.31 14.93
C LEU A 595 9.60 -13.19 13.70
N ALA A 596 8.38 -13.11 13.16
CA ALA A 596 7.99 -13.82 11.94
C ALA A 596 8.83 -13.38 10.74
N SER A 597 9.07 -12.08 10.56
CA SER A 597 9.95 -11.60 9.49
C SER A 597 11.39 -12.06 9.68
N LEU A 598 11.98 -11.92 10.87
CA LEU A 598 13.36 -12.33 11.12
C LEU A 598 13.58 -13.83 10.94
N THR A 599 12.70 -14.66 11.50
CA THR A 599 12.80 -16.12 11.35
C THR A 599 12.74 -16.56 9.89
N GLY A 600 11.93 -15.90 9.05
CA GLY A 600 11.86 -16.19 7.62
C GLY A 600 13.05 -15.69 6.81
N ILE A 601 13.79 -14.69 7.31
CA ILE A 601 15.07 -14.27 6.71
C ILE A 601 16.17 -15.22 7.12
N ILE A 602 16.26 -15.55 8.41
CA ILE A 602 17.26 -16.48 8.96
C ILE A 602 17.11 -17.87 8.32
N SER A 603 15.88 -18.33 8.05
CA SER A 603 15.63 -19.62 7.41
C SER A 603 16.32 -19.78 6.05
N LYS A 604 16.57 -18.66 5.35
CA LYS A 604 17.14 -18.61 4.00
C LYS A 604 18.57 -18.09 3.95
N ALA A 605 18.93 -17.18 4.86
CA ALA A 605 20.23 -16.52 4.86
C ALA A 605 21.28 -17.19 5.76
N ALA A 606 20.88 -17.78 6.89
CA ALA A 606 21.81 -18.30 7.91
C ALA A 606 22.09 -19.81 7.72
N LEU A 607 22.41 -20.20 6.50
CA LEU A 607 22.68 -21.60 6.13
C LEU A 607 24.19 -21.86 6.05
N PRO A 608 24.71 -23.02 6.50
CA PRO A 608 26.15 -23.28 6.58
C PRO A 608 26.91 -23.12 5.26
N GLY A 609 26.30 -23.48 4.13
CA GLY A 609 26.92 -23.39 2.80
C GLY A 609 27.08 -21.97 2.24
N VAL A 610 26.47 -20.95 2.87
CA VAL A 610 26.56 -19.55 2.42
C VAL A 610 27.96 -18.98 2.63
N LEU A 611 28.68 -19.47 3.64
CA LEU A 611 30.03 -18.98 3.97
C LEU A 611 31.11 -19.51 3.03
N THR A 612 30.92 -20.72 2.52
CA THR A 612 31.90 -21.43 1.68
C THR A 612 32.03 -20.81 0.28
N GLU A 613 30.95 -20.24 -0.26
CA GLU A 613 30.93 -19.64 -1.60
C GLU A 613 31.11 -18.12 -1.62
N LEU A 614 31.22 -17.45 -0.46
CA LEU A 614 31.34 -16.00 -0.44
C LEU A 614 32.66 -15.48 -1.02
N ASP A 615 33.68 -16.33 -1.22
CA ASP A 615 34.94 -16.03 -1.94
C ASP A 615 35.54 -14.67 -1.58
N ILE A 616 35.40 -14.28 -0.31
CA ILE A 616 36.09 -13.13 0.27
C ILE A 616 37.33 -13.72 0.94
N ASP A 617 38.51 -13.17 0.65
CA ASP A 617 39.79 -13.40 1.36
C ASP A 617 39.67 -13.01 2.85
N VAL A 618 38.79 -13.68 3.58
CA VAL A 618 38.47 -13.41 4.98
C VAL A 618 39.45 -14.20 5.82
N SER A 619 40.18 -13.49 6.68
CA SER A 619 41.03 -14.11 7.70
C SER A 619 40.24 -15.18 8.45
N GLU A 620 40.85 -16.35 8.67
CA GLU A 620 40.24 -17.51 9.34
C GLU A 620 39.50 -17.12 10.64
N GLY A 621 39.99 -16.10 11.37
CA GLY A 621 39.34 -15.56 12.57
C GLY A 621 37.93 -15.00 12.34
N THR A 622 37.74 -14.21 11.28
CA THR A 622 36.43 -13.61 10.94
C THR A 622 35.42 -14.64 10.46
N GLN A 623 35.88 -15.73 9.82
CA GLN A 623 35.03 -16.85 9.43
C GLN A 623 34.49 -17.60 10.66
N VAL A 624 35.33 -17.78 11.69
CA VAL A 624 34.93 -18.39 12.97
C VAL A 624 33.92 -17.52 13.72
N GLU A 625 34.10 -16.20 13.73
CA GLU A 625 33.13 -15.27 14.34
C GLU A 625 31.76 -15.35 13.64
N LEU A 626 31.78 -15.31 12.31
CA LEU A 626 30.60 -15.41 11.45
C LEU A 626 29.84 -16.72 11.67
N GLN A 627 30.56 -17.84 11.76
CA GLN A 627 30.00 -19.14 12.10
C GLN A 627 29.42 -19.17 13.54
N GLY A 628 30.07 -18.46 14.47
CA GLY A 628 29.57 -18.26 15.83
C GLY A 628 28.22 -17.53 15.89
N HIS A 629 28.04 -16.49 15.07
CA HIS A 629 26.75 -15.79 14.94
C HIS A 629 25.65 -16.67 14.35
N ILE A 630 25.94 -17.40 13.26
CA ILE A 630 24.99 -18.37 12.67
C ILE A 630 24.55 -19.40 13.72
N GLY A 631 25.50 -19.98 14.47
CA GLY A 631 25.19 -20.95 15.52
C GLY A 631 24.31 -20.37 16.64
N ARG A 632 24.46 -19.08 16.98
CA ARG A 632 23.56 -18.41 17.94
C ARG A 632 22.15 -18.22 17.37
N PHE A 633 22.02 -17.73 16.13
CA PHE A 633 20.72 -17.58 15.47
C PHE A 633 20.00 -18.91 15.35
N GLN A 634 20.70 -19.96 14.94
CA GLN A 634 20.17 -21.32 14.87
C GLN A 634 19.58 -21.76 16.22
N ARG A 635 20.36 -21.66 17.30
CA ARG A 635 19.90 -22.08 18.65
C ARG A 635 18.68 -21.29 19.11
N GLN A 636 18.68 -19.98 18.88
CA GLN A 636 17.55 -19.13 19.24
C GLN A 636 16.30 -19.48 18.44
N CYS A 637 16.41 -19.69 17.12
CA CYS A 637 15.30 -20.12 16.26
C CYS A 637 14.72 -21.47 16.71
N LEU A 638 15.57 -22.46 17.01
CA LEU A 638 15.11 -23.76 17.52
C LEU A 638 14.39 -23.62 18.87
N GLY A 639 14.85 -22.73 19.76
CA GLY A 639 14.18 -22.42 21.03
C GLY A 639 12.79 -21.78 20.86
N LEU A 640 12.48 -21.20 19.70
CA LEU A 640 11.14 -20.68 19.42
C LEU A 640 10.11 -21.80 19.23
N LEU A 641 10.51 -22.97 18.73
CA LEU A 641 9.61 -24.11 18.56
C LEU A 641 9.08 -24.62 19.90
N SER A 642 9.91 -24.66 20.95
CA SER A 642 9.42 -25.03 22.28
C SER A 642 8.43 -24.02 22.83
N ARG A 643 8.58 -22.73 22.49
CA ARG A 643 7.73 -21.66 23.01
C ARG A 643 6.40 -21.51 22.29
N PHE A 644 6.41 -21.61 20.96
CA PHE A 644 5.23 -21.37 20.11
C PHE A 644 4.62 -22.63 19.51
N GLY A 645 5.43 -23.69 19.34
CA GLY A 645 5.00 -24.99 18.85
C GLY A 645 4.73 -26.03 19.95
N GLY A 646 4.82 -25.66 21.23
CA GLY A 646 4.60 -26.53 22.39
C GLY A 646 3.39 -26.16 23.25
N SER A 647 3.24 -26.82 24.41
CA SER A 647 2.13 -26.62 25.37
C SER A 647 2.04 -25.19 25.94
N ASP A 648 3.12 -24.41 25.89
CA ASP A 648 3.17 -23.01 26.33
C ASP A 648 2.37 -22.04 25.44
N ARG A 649 2.06 -22.40 24.18
CA ARG A 649 1.17 -21.59 23.31
C ARG A 649 -0.19 -21.38 23.98
N LEU A 650 -0.73 -22.42 24.62
CA LEU A 650 -2.04 -22.37 25.28
C LEU A 650 -2.03 -21.49 26.55
N ARG A 651 -0.89 -21.40 27.25
CA ARG A 651 -0.71 -20.54 28.42
C ARG A 651 -0.65 -19.06 28.03
N GLN A 652 0.00 -18.74 26.91
CA GLN A 652 0.09 -17.37 26.40
C GLN A 652 -1.26 -16.81 25.96
N PHE A 653 -2.12 -17.61 25.32
CA PHE A 653 -3.49 -17.20 24.97
C PHE A 653 -4.37 -16.94 26.21
N LYS A 654 -4.23 -17.75 27.27
CA LYS A 654 -5.02 -17.59 28.51
C LYS A 654 -4.67 -16.34 29.32
N LEU A 655 -3.39 -15.96 29.39
CA LEU A 655 -2.94 -14.76 30.12
C LEU A 655 -3.39 -13.44 29.46
N GLN A 656 -3.74 -13.48 28.17
CA GLN A 656 -4.13 -12.28 27.41
C GLN A 656 -5.66 -12.08 27.36
N ASP A 657 -6.45 -13.14 27.55
CA ASP A 657 -7.92 -13.08 27.61
C ASP A 657 -8.43 -12.22 28.80
N ASP A 658 -7.66 -12.11 29.87
CA ASP A 658 -8.05 -11.39 31.10
C ASP A 658 -7.92 -9.84 31.02
N ASN A 659 -7.24 -9.27 29.99
CA ASN A 659 -6.76 -7.87 30.06
C ASN A 659 -7.33 -6.84 29.05
N ALA A 660 -8.21 -7.14 28.09
CA ALA A 660 -8.75 -6.09 27.19
C ALA A 660 -10.12 -6.41 26.55
N GLU A 661 -11.14 -5.56 26.75
CA GLU A 661 -12.54 -5.82 26.35
C GLU A 661 -12.99 -5.33 24.95
N GLY A 662 -12.26 -4.44 24.27
CA GLY A 662 -12.80 -3.73 23.09
C GLY A 662 -12.28 -4.12 21.70
N ASP A 663 -11.07 -4.69 21.59
CA ASP A 663 -10.34 -4.88 20.31
C ASP A 663 -9.91 -6.35 20.07
N ARG A 664 -10.70 -7.26 20.68
CA ARG A 664 -10.36 -8.66 20.97
C ARG A 664 -10.14 -9.55 19.74
N VAL A 665 -10.97 -9.42 18.71
CA VAL A 665 -11.03 -10.40 17.61
C VAL A 665 -9.96 -10.15 16.54
N ASN A 666 -9.71 -8.88 16.20
CA ASN A 666 -8.73 -8.51 15.17
C ASN A 666 -7.30 -8.88 15.57
N LYS A 667 -6.91 -8.54 16.81
CA LYS A 667 -5.57 -8.80 17.33
C LYS A 667 -5.29 -10.29 17.49
N ARG A 668 -6.30 -11.10 17.84
CA ARG A 668 -6.16 -12.55 18.01
C ARG A 668 -5.82 -13.25 16.69
N ASP A 669 -6.52 -12.92 15.60
CA ASP A 669 -6.28 -13.53 14.28
C ASP A 669 -4.87 -13.18 13.76
N GLU A 670 -4.40 -11.95 14.01
CA GLU A 670 -3.06 -11.51 13.63
C GLU A 670 -1.94 -12.17 14.46
N ILE A 671 -2.16 -12.34 15.78
CA ILE A 671 -1.27 -13.10 16.67
C ILE A 671 -1.16 -14.55 16.20
N GLU A 672 -2.30 -15.18 15.93
CA GLU A 672 -2.36 -16.58 15.48
C GLU A 672 -1.61 -16.77 14.14
N LEU A 673 -1.82 -15.88 13.18
CA LEU A 673 -1.10 -15.90 11.91
C LEU A 673 0.41 -15.74 12.10
N ALA A 674 0.84 -14.78 12.92
CA ALA A 674 2.26 -14.55 13.19
C ALA A 674 2.92 -15.75 13.87
N MET A 675 2.27 -16.36 14.86
CA MET A 675 2.76 -17.58 15.53
C MET A 675 2.92 -18.75 14.55
N GLN A 676 1.93 -19.00 13.69
CA GLN A 676 2.03 -20.06 12.69
C GLN A 676 3.12 -19.76 11.65
N GLN A 677 3.30 -18.50 11.26
CA GLN A 677 4.39 -18.10 10.36
C GLN A 677 5.77 -18.35 10.99
N ILE A 678 5.95 -18.04 12.28
CA ILE A 678 7.20 -18.33 13.02
C ILE A 678 7.49 -19.84 13.00
N CYS A 679 6.51 -20.68 13.35
CA CYS A 679 6.67 -22.14 13.32
C CYS A 679 7.02 -22.63 11.92
N ALA A 680 6.32 -22.16 10.88
CA ALA A 680 6.60 -22.53 9.49
C ALA A 680 8.03 -22.14 9.08
N ASN A 681 8.49 -20.93 9.40
CA ASN A 681 9.84 -20.45 9.05
C ASN A 681 10.93 -21.26 9.77
N VAL A 682 10.75 -21.59 11.05
CA VAL A 682 11.74 -22.41 11.77
C VAL A 682 11.74 -23.85 11.23
N MET A 683 10.59 -24.39 10.84
CA MET A 683 10.51 -25.69 10.18
C MET A 683 11.18 -25.69 8.81
N GLU A 684 11.02 -24.63 8.01
CA GLU A 684 11.73 -24.40 6.74
C GLU A 684 13.25 -24.36 6.96
N TYR A 685 13.70 -23.71 8.04
CA TYR A 685 15.11 -23.68 8.40
C TYR A 685 15.67 -25.07 8.73
N CYS A 686 14.95 -25.86 9.55
CA CYS A 686 15.32 -27.23 9.89
C CYS A 686 15.38 -28.12 8.63
N GLU A 687 14.38 -28.01 7.75
CA GLU A 687 14.34 -28.73 6.47
C GLU A 687 15.57 -28.40 5.60
N SER A 688 15.84 -27.11 5.41
CA SER A 688 16.96 -26.63 4.58
C SER A 688 18.32 -27.11 5.12
N LEU A 689 18.50 -27.06 6.44
CA LEU A 689 19.73 -27.53 7.09
C LEU A 689 19.94 -29.04 6.90
N MET A 690 18.88 -29.84 6.99
CA MET A 690 18.94 -31.29 6.77
C MET A 690 19.22 -31.65 5.32
N LEU A 691 18.67 -30.89 4.35
CA LEU A 691 18.88 -31.12 2.92
C LEU A 691 20.32 -30.77 2.49
N GLN A 692 20.89 -29.67 2.98
CA GLN A 692 22.23 -29.23 2.61
C GLN A 692 23.35 -30.09 3.23
N SER A 693 23.11 -30.63 4.43
CA SER A 693 24.14 -31.36 5.17
C SER A 693 24.26 -32.85 4.78
N ALA A 694 23.48 -33.33 3.80
CA ALA A 694 23.37 -34.75 3.46
C ALA A 694 23.66 -35.07 1.97
N PRO A 695 24.94 -35.08 1.53
CA PRO A 695 25.30 -35.58 0.20
C PRO A 695 25.22 -37.11 0.09
N SER A 696 25.11 -37.85 1.21
CA SER A 696 24.93 -39.31 1.24
C SER A 696 24.00 -39.76 2.39
N PHE A 697 23.23 -40.84 2.18
CA PHE A 697 22.25 -41.36 3.15
C PHE A 697 22.84 -41.81 4.50
N GLN A 698 24.16 -41.99 4.61
CA GLN A 698 24.83 -42.54 5.79
C GLN A 698 25.17 -41.49 6.87
N HIS A 699 25.15 -40.19 6.54
CA HIS A 699 25.50 -39.10 7.46
C HIS A 699 24.36 -38.08 7.59
N ALA A 700 23.21 -38.52 8.12
CA ALA A 700 22.10 -37.60 8.39
C ALA A 700 22.42 -36.72 9.61
N VAL A 701 22.33 -35.40 9.46
CA VAL A 701 22.42 -34.45 10.59
C VAL A 701 21.14 -34.54 11.41
N CYS A 702 21.27 -34.89 12.69
CA CYS A 702 20.16 -34.90 13.64
C CYS A 702 20.08 -33.58 14.40
N LEU A 703 18.94 -32.90 14.25
CA LEU A 703 18.65 -31.62 14.91
C LEU A 703 17.85 -31.79 16.21
N PHE A 704 17.23 -32.96 16.40
CA PHE A 704 16.40 -33.28 17.56
C PHE A 704 16.86 -34.57 18.23
N THR A 705 16.85 -34.60 19.56
CA THR A 705 17.21 -35.80 20.35
C THR A 705 16.11 -36.88 20.23
N PRO A 706 16.42 -38.18 20.45
CA PRO A 706 15.46 -39.27 20.31
C PRO A 706 14.34 -39.29 21.38
N SER A 707 14.29 -38.30 22.27
CA SER A 707 13.26 -38.21 23.30
C SER A 707 11.93 -37.69 22.73
N LEU A 708 10.86 -38.48 22.90
CA LEU A 708 9.48 -38.05 22.67
C LEU A 708 8.77 -37.57 23.94
N SER A 709 9.37 -37.82 25.11
CA SER A 709 8.91 -37.26 26.38
C SER A 709 9.08 -35.75 26.37
N GLU A 710 7.98 -35.05 26.57
CA GLU A 710 7.97 -33.61 26.75
C GLU A 710 8.66 -33.29 28.09
N LEU A 711 9.48 -32.24 28.17
CA LEU A 711 10.07 -31.73 29.42
C LEU A 711 9.00 -31.14 30.38
N THR A 712 7.76 -31.62 30.32
CA THR A 712 6.57 -31.12 31.04
C THR A 712 6.33 -31.74 32.40
N ASN A 713 7.32 -32.34 33.06
CA ASN A 713 7.22 -32.64 34.49
C ASN A 713 7.84 -31.53 35.34
N ARG A 714 7.15 -30.38 35.38
CA ARG A 714 7.24 -29.43 36.50
C ARG A 714 5.87 -28.81 36.83
N ASP A 715 4.81 -29.61 36.81
CA ASP A 715 3.57 -29.28 37.50
C ASP A 715 3.72 -29.64 38.99
N GLY A 716 4.32 -28.72 39.74
CA GLY A 716 4.23 -28.67 41.20
C GLY A 716 3.93 -27.22 41.62
N PRO A 717 3.03 -26.97 42.57
CA PRO A 717 2.68 -25.61 42.97
C PRO A 717 3.82 -25.08 43.84
N ARG A 718 4.78 -24.37 43.24
CA ARG A 718 5.71 -23.52 43.96
C ARG A 718 5.81 -22.17 43.28
N GLN A 719 5.31 -21.18 44.03
CA GLN A 719 5.47 -19.75 43.81
C GLN A 719 6.95 -19.37 43.60
N ASP A 720 7.13 -18.34 42.78
CA ASP A 720 8.28 -17.43 42.76
C ASP A 720 9.67 -18.07 42.69
N THR A 721 10.04 -18.54 41.51
CA THR A 721 11.43 -18.43 41.05
C THR A 721 11.43 -18.45 39.52
N GLN A 722 12.16 -17.51 38.91
CA GLN A 722 12.37 -17.36 37.46
C GLN A 722 12.42 -18.73 36.76
N ALA A 723 11.65 -18.89 35.67
CA ALA A 723 11.68 -20.09 34.84
C ALA A 723 13.15 -20.43 34.54
N PRO A 724 13.64 -21.63 34.90
CA PRO A 724 15.04 -21.96 34.69
C PRO A 724 15.29 -21.98 33.18
N VAL A 725 16.13 -21.06 32.72
CA VAL A 725 16.65 -21.01 31.36
C VAL A 725 17.19 -22.41 31.04
N VAL A 726 16.56 -23.14 30.12
CA VAL A 726 17.12 -24.39 29.59
C VAL A 726 18.54 -24.05 29.11
N PRO A 727 19.59 -24.74 29.57
CA PRO A 727 20.95 -24.42 29.18
C PRO A 727 21.05 -24.37 27.65
N TYR A 728 21.67 -23.32 27.12
CA TYR A 728 21.83 -23.00 25.69
C TYR A 728 22.48 -24.10 24.81
N TRP A 729 22.76 -25.28 25.38
CA TRP A 729 23.49 -26.39 24.79
C TRP A 729 22.65 -27.68 24.64
N HIS A 730 21.38 -27.69 25.09
CA HIS A 730 20.52 -28.88 24.98
C HIS A 730 19.66 -28.82 23.70
N LEU A 731 19.85 -29.79 22.80
CA LEU A 731 19.02 -29.96 21.60
C LEU A 731 17.56 -30.33 22.01
N PRO A 732 16.54 -29.75 21.36
CA PRO A 732 15.15 -30.11 21.61
C PRO A 732 14.88 -31.58 21.29
N GLY A 733 13.95 -32.21 22.02
CA GLY A 733 13.49 -33.58 21.72
C GLY A 733 12.58 -33.64 20.52
N LEU A 734 12.57 -34.78 19.83
CA LEU A 734 11.65 -35.08 18.72
C LEU A 734 10.17 -34.97 19.14
N GLY A 735 9.87 -35.03 20.45
CA GLY A 735 8.54 -34.83 21.00
C GLY A 735 7.88 -33.50 20.60
N ILE A 736 8.66 -32.43 20.44
CA ILE A 736 8.14 -31.12 20.00
C ILE A 736 7.59 -31.20 18.56
N ILE A 737 8.25 -31.95 17.67
CA ILE A 737 7.80 -32.15 16.29
C ILE A 737 6.50 -32.96 16.24
N VAL A 738 6.39 -34.01 17.07
CA VAL A 738 5.17 -34.82 17.16
C VAL A 738 4.01 -34.01 17.75
N TYR A 739 4.27 -33.17 18.75
CA TYR A 739 3.26 -32.28 19.32
C TYR A 739 2.79 -31.26 18.28
N LEU A 740 3.73 -30.56 17.62
CA LEU A 740 3.41 -29.58 16.57
C LEU A 740 2.60 -30.24 15.45
N LEU A 741 2.97 -31.44 15.01
CA LEU A 741 2.21 -32.20 14.02
C LEU A 741 0.75 -32.46 14.46
N LYS A 742 0.55 -32.91 15.72
CA LYS A 742 -0.80 -33.16 16.27
C LYS A 742 -1.61 -31.87 16.38
N GLN A 743 -0.97 -30.78 16.83
CA GLN A 743 -1.59 -29.48 16.98
C GLN A 743 -1.99 -28.89 15.63
N SER A 744 -1.08 -28.81 14.67
CA SER A 744 -1.37 -28.31 13.32
C SER A 744 -2.44 -29.14 12.61
N THR A 745 -2.48 -30.46 12.86
CA THR A 745 -3.57 -31.32 12.36
C THR A 745 -4.93 -30.95 12.96
N GLY A 746 -4.99 -30.61 14.26
CA GLY A 746 -6.22 -30.15 14.91
C GLY A 746 -6.64 -28.76 14.44
N ASP A 747 -5.71 -27.81 14.44
CA ASP A 747 -5.92 -26.43 14.01
C ASP A 747 -6.39 -26.36 12.55
N PHE A 748 -5.87 -27.23 11.68
CA PHE A 748 -6.27 -27.31 10.27
C PHE A 748 -7.78 -27.48 10.10
N PHE A 749 -8.42 -28.42 10.82
CA PHE A 749 -9.87 -28.63 10.70
C PHE A 749 -10.65 -27.43 11.23
N SER A 750 -10.20 -26.80 12.32
CA SER A 750 -10.82 -25.57 12.84
C SER A 750 -10.76 -24.43 11.83
N TYR A 751 -9.60 -24.21 11.20
CA TYR A 751 -9.44 -23.18 10.17
C TYR A 751 -10.24 -23.50 8.91
N TYR A 752 -10.35 -24.78 8.54
CA TYR A 752 -11.12 -25.23 7.39
C TYR A 752 -12.61 -24.95 7.57
N ASP A 753 -13.17 -25.28 8.73
CA ASP A 753 -14.57 -25.02 9.05
C ASP A 753 -14.85 -23.52 9.15
N SER A 754 -13.96 -22.74 9.79
CA SER A 754 -14.08 -21.28 9.88
C SER A 754 -14.00 -20.60 8.51
N HIS A 755 -13.12 -21.06 7.63
CA HIS A 755 -13.00 -20.57 6.25
C HIS A 755 -14.30 -20.82 5.48
N ARG A 756 -14.82 -22.05 5.52
CA ARG A 756 -16.08 -22.42 4.85
C ARG A 756 -17.27 -21.61 5.36
N GLN A 757 -17.37 -21.42 6.68
CA GLN A 757 -18.41 -20.58 7.28
C GLN A 757 -18.30 -19.13 6.80
N SER A 758 -17.10 -18.56 6.75
CA SER A 758 -16.86 -17.18 6.30
C SER A 758 -17.20 -17.00 4.81
N VAL A 759 -16.90 -17.99 3.97
CA VAL A 759 -17.30 -18.01 2.56
C VAL A 759 -18.83 -18.03 2.43
N ASN A 760 -19.52 -18.89 3.19
CA ASN A 760 -20.99 -18.93 3.20
C ASN A 760 -21.62 -17.60 3.66
N LYS A 761 -21.02 -16.94 4.66
CA LYS A 761 -21.44 -15.59 5.10
C LYS A 761 -21.23 -14.55 4.01
N LEU A 762 -20.13 -14.61 3.26
CA LEU A 762 -19.86 -13.70 2.13
C LEU A 762 -20.87 -13.86 0.98
N GLN A 763 -21.34 -15.09 0.72
CA GLN A 763 -22.36 -15.35 -0.28
C GLN A 763 -23.74 -14.82 0.13
N ASN A 764 -24.05 -14.79 1.44
CA ASN A 764 -25.36 -14.42 1.98
C ASN A 764 -25.32 -13.15 2.85
N VAL A 765 -24.46 -12.18 2.55
CA VAL A 765 -24.23 -10.98 3.41
C VAL A 765 -25.50 -10.19 3.68
N GLU A 766 -26.41 -10.11 2.71
CA GLU A 766 -27.66 -9.36 2.84
C GLU A 766 -28.67 -10.04 3.76
N GLN A 767 -28.51 -11.35 3.99
CA GLN A 767 -29.36 -12.16 4.87
C GLN A 767 -28.81 -12.26 6.30
N LEU A 768 -27.64 -11.67 6.58
CA LEU A 768 -27.05 -11.68 7.92
C LEU A 768 -27.86 -10.80 8.88
N PRO A 769 -27.93 -11.17 10.18
CA PRO A 769 -28.60 -10.34 11.17
C PRO A 769 -27.90 -8.97 11.31
N PRO A 770 -28.65 -7.89 11.61
CA PRO A 770 -28.11 -6.52 11.64
C PRO A 770 -27.02 -6.33 12.70
N ASP A 771 -27.07 -7.10 13.78
CA ASP A 771 -26.06 -7.08 14.85
C ASP A 771 -24.72 -7.64 14.37
N GLU A 772 -24.72 -8.74 13.60
CA GLU A 772 -23.50 -9.28 12.99
C GLU A 772 -22.92 -8.33 11.94
N ILE A 773 -23.77 -7.67 11.13
CA ILE A 773 -23.31 -6.67 10.16
C ILE A 773 -22.67 -5.48 10.90
N LYS A 774 -23.26 -5.07 12.03
CA LYS A 774 -22.72 -4.00 12.87
C LYS A 774 -21.35 -4.39 13.45
N GLU A 775 -21.20 -5.61 13.96
CA GLU A 775 -19.93 -6.13 14.47
C GLU A 775 -18.85 -6.18 13.37
N LEU A 776 -19.18 -6.70 12.19
CA LEU A 776 -18.28 -6.72 11.04
C LEU A 776 -17.85 -5.31 10.62
N CYS A 777 -18.76 -4.33 10.66
CA CYS A 777 -18.44 -2.94 10.35
C CYS A 777 -17.58 -2.27 11.43
N GLN A 778 -17.88 -2.50 12.71
CA GLN A 778 -17.14 -1.94 13.85
C GLN A 778 -15.67 -2.38 13.85
N SER A 779 -15.39 -3.61 13.38
CA SER A 779 -14.02 -4.11 13.23
C SER A 779 -13.18 -3.35 12.20
N VAL A 780 -13.81 -2.65 11.24
CA VAL A 780 -13.14 -1.86 10.20
C VAL A 780 -13.19 -0.36 10.52
N MET A 781 -14.29 0.09 11.14
CA MET A 781 -14.52 1.46 11.56
C MET A 781 -14.97 1.49 13.03
N PRO A 782 -14.04 1.72 13.98
CA PRO A 782 -14.34 1.69 15.41
C PRO A 782 -15.36 2.76 15.85
N ALA A 783 -15.44 3.87 15.11
CA ALA A 783 -16.35 4.98 15.40
C ALA A 783 -17.20 5.36 14.18
N GLY A 784 -18.47 5.71 14.42
CA GLY A 784 -19.35 6.26 13.39
C GLY A 784 -20.11 5.25 12.53
N VAL A 785 -20.11 3.96 12.87
CA VAL A 785 -20.87 2.91 12.14
C VAL A 785 -22.38 3.19 12.08
N ASP A 786 -22.93 3.84 13.09
CA ASP A 786 -24.37 4.19 13.10
C ASP A 786 -24.70 5.38 12.18
N LYS A 787 -23.69 6.13 11.68
CA LYS A 787 -23.88 7.30 10.81
C LYS A 787 -23.79 7.00 9.31
N ILE A 788 -23.36 5.79 8.93
CA ILE A 788 -23.19 5.37 7.53
C ILE A 788 -24.46 4.68 6.99
N SER A 789 -24.66 4.75 5.68
CA SER A 789 -25.83 4.17 5.01
C SER A 789 -25.80 2.63 5.05
N THR A 790 -26.97 1.98 4.95
CA THR A 790 -27.07 0.52 4.96
C THR A 790 -26.26 -0.14 3.83
N SER A 791 -26.27 0.47 2.63
CA SER A 791 -25.43 0.03 1.51
C SER A 791 -23.94 0.08 1.84
N GLN A 792 -23.47 1.17 2.48
CA GLN A 792 -22.08 1.29 2.92
C GLN A 792 -21.71 0.26 3.99
N LYS A 793 -22.65 -0.07 4.90
CA LYS A 793 -22.46 -1.14 5.90
C LYS A 793 -22.22 -2.50 5.23
N TYR A 794 -23.02 -2.87 4.22
CA TYR A 794 -22.82 -4.11 3.49
C TYR A 794 -21.46 -4.16 2.76
N VAL A 795 -21.02 -3.04 2.17
CA VAL A 795 -19.70 -2.95 1.52
C VAL A 795 -18.56 -3.15 2.53
N LEU A 796 -18.65 -2.54 3.72
CA LEU A 796 -17.66 -2.73 4.78
C LEU A 796 -17.65 -4.16 5.32
N ALA A 797 -18.83 -4.75 5.52
CA ALA A 797 -18.97 -6.14 5.95
C ALA A 797 -18.36 -7.13 4.93
N ARG A 798 -18.66 -6.97 3.63
CA ARG A 798 -18.03 -7.75 2.54
C ARG A 798 -16.50 -7.61 2.58
N ARG A 799 -15.97 -6.40 2.71
CA ARG A 799 -14.52 -6.15 2.80
C ARG A 799 -13.88 -6.86 3.99
N ARG A 800 -14.56 -6.87 5.15
CA ARG A 800 -14.07 -7.59 6.33
C ARG A 800 -14.08 -9.10 6.11
N LEU A 801 -15.15 -9.64 5.54
CA LEU A 801 -15.26 -11.07 5.25
C LEU A 801 -14.20 -11.54 4.26
N VAL A 802 -13.90 -10.78 3.21
CA VAL A 802 -12.79 -11.09 2.27
C VAL A 802 -11.45 -11.15 3.00
N LYS A 803 -11.16 -10.19 3.89
CA LYS A 803 -9.93 -10.23 4.72
C LYS A 803 -9.86 -11.47 5.61
N LEU A 804 -10.97 -11.83 6.27
CA LEU A 804 -11.06 -13.02 7.11
C LEU A 804 -10.82 -14.30 6.31
N ILE A 805 -11.47 -14.43 5.15
CA ILE A 805 -11.29 -15.57 4.24
C ILE A 805 -9.83 -15.69 3.82
N ASN A 806 -9.19 -14.60 3.40
CA ASN A 806 -7.80 -14.59 2.97
C ASN A 806 -6.83 -14.93 4.12
N ASN A 807 -7.10 -14.45 5.34
CA ASN A 807 -6.30 -14.79 6.51
C ASN A 807 -6.42 -16.28 6.86
N ARG A 808 -7.65 -16.84 6.84
CA ARG A 808 -7.86 -18.28 7.07
C ARG A 808 -7.27 -19.14 5.97
N ALA A 809 -7.30 -18.70 4.71
CA ALA A 809 -6.65 -19.40 3.61
C ALA A 809 -5.13 -19.46 3.78
N LYS A 810 -4.49 -18.37 4.24
CA LYS A 810 -3.07 -18.34 4.60
C LYS A 810 -2.76 -19.30 5.75
N LEU A 811 -3.55 -19.28 6.82
CA LEU A 811 -3.41 -20.22 7.94
C LEU A 811 -3.50 -21.68 7.50
N LEU A 812 -4.44 -22.02 6.61
CA LEU A 812 -4.55 -23.36 6.02
C LEU A 812 -3.29 -23.75 5.24
N SER A 813 -2.72 -22.83 4.44
CA SER A 813 -1.47 -23.11 3.72
C SER A 813 -0.27 -23.31 4.66
N LEU A 814 -0.17 -22.51 5.72
CA LEU A 814 0.90 -22.64 6.72
C LEU A 814 0.77 -23.95 7.50
N CYS A 815 -0.44 -24.32 7.93
CA CYS A 815 -0.68 -25.60 8.59
C CYS A 815 -0.34 -26.78 7.68
N SER A 816 -0.74 -26.75 6.41
CA SER A 816 -0.39 -27.81 5.45
C SER A 816 1.12 -27.93 5.29
N TYR A 817 1.84 -26.81 5.15
CA TYR A 817 3.30 -26.79 5.04
C TYR A 817 3.97 -27.34 6.31
N ILE A 818 3.57 -26.88 7.50
CA ILE A 818 4.10 -27.38 8.78
C ILE A 818 3.88 -28.88 8.91
N ILE A 819 2.70 -29.40 8.55
CA ILE A 819 2.39 -30.84 8.61
C ILE A 819 3.35 -31.62 7.69
N GLU A 820 3.52 -31.18 6.44
CA GLU A 820 4.40 -31.83 5.47
C GLU A 820 5.85 -31.86 5.96
N THR A 821 6.37 -30.71 6.43
CA THR A 821 7.75 -30.62 6.93
C THR A 821 7.94 -31.38 8.24
N CYS A 822 6.97 -31.36 9.17
CA CYS A 822 7.01 -32.19 10.39
C CYS A 822 7.10 -33.68 10.05
N LEU A 823 6.30 -34.16 9.09
CA LEU A 823 6.36 -35.56 8.65
C LEU A 823 7.71 -35.91 8.01
N PHE A 824 8.27 -35.00 7.21
CA PHE A 824 9.58 -35.19 6.59
C PHE A 824 10.69 -35.28 7.64
N ILE A 825 10.75 -34.32 8.57
CA ILE A 825 11.74 -34.29 9.66
C ILE A 825 11.59 -35.52 10.55
N LEU A 826 10.36 -35.88 10.94
CA LEU A 826 10.08 -37.05 11.75
C LEU A 826 10.54 -38.33 11.05
N TRP A 827 10.24 -38.49 9.77
CA TRP A 827 10.68 -39.64 8.98
C TRP A 827 12.21 -39.75 8.95
N ARG A 828 12.92 -38.66 8.65
CA ARG A 828 14.39 -38.65 8.55
C ARG A 828 15.08 -38.93 9.89
N HIS A 829 14.55 -38.40 10.99
CA HIS A 829 15.09 -38.68 12.33
C HIS A 829 14.82 -40.13 12.76
N LEU A 830 13.62 -40.67 12.51
CA LEU A 830 13.32 -42.07 12.79
C LEU A 830 14.16 -43.02 11.93
N GLU A 831 14.38 -42.69 10.66
CA GLU A 831 15.27 -43.45 9.77
C GLU A 831 16.69 -43.48 10.32
N HIS A 832 17.23 -42.33 10.74
CA HIS A 832 18.55 -42.27 11.35
C HIS A 832 18.63 -43.09 12.66
N TYR A 833 17.74 -42.84 13.63
CA TYR A 833 17.82 -43.48 14.94
C TYR A 833 17.53 -44.99 14.91
N LEU A 834 16.59 -45.45 14.08
CA LEU A 834 16.20 -46.86 14.03
C LEU A 834 17.10 -47.70 13.09
N LEU A 835 17.60 -47.14 11.99
CA LEU A 835 18.35 -47.90 10.98
C LEU A 835 19.85 -47.62 11.01
N HIS A 836 20.28 -46.38 11.28
CA HIS A 836 21.67 -45.95 11.08
C HIS A 836 22.44 -45.64 12.37
N CYS A 837 21.76 -45.35 13.48
CA CYS A 837 22.40 -45.01 14.75
C CYS A 837 22.96 -46.27 15.43
N THR A 838 24.27 -46.27 15.72
CA THR A 838 24.91 -47.30 16.55
C THR A 838 24.83 -46.90 18.03
N PRO A 839 24.17 -47.69 18.90
CA PRO A 839 24.04 -47.38 20.32
C PRO A 839 25.39 -47.21 21.00
N ALA A 840 25.50 -46.31 21.98
CA ALA A 840 26.71 -46.17 22.78
C ALA A 840 27.03 -47.43 23.61
N ASP A 841 25.99 -48.21 23.96
CA ASP A 841 26.10 -49.42 24.81
C ASP A 841 26.51 -50.70 24.06
N SER A 842 26.48 -50.68 22.72
CA SER A 842 26.83 -51.86 21.90
C SER A 842 28.31 -51.91 21.49
N GLN A 843 29.13 -50.96 21.96
CA GLN A 843 30.58 -51.08 21.86
C GLN A 843 31.10 -52.02 22.97
N ASP A 844 31.40 -53.26 22.60
CA ASP A 844 32.16 -54.19 23.44
C ASP A 844 33.48 -53.55 23.91
N PRO A 845 33.73 -53.36 25.22
CA PRO A 845 34.95 -52.72 25.71
C PRO A 845 36.23 -53.54 25.44
N LEU A 846 36.11 -54.78 24.92
CA LEU A 846 37.22 -55.67 24.64
C LEU A 846 37.71 -55.67 23.18
N LEU A 847 36.99 -55.05 22.24
CA LEU A 847 37.41 -54.94 20.83
C LEU A 847 37.86 -53.53 20.41
N SER A 848 37.56 -52.49 21.20
CA SER A 848 38.01 -51.11 20.94
C SER A 848 39.52 -50.87 21.20
N SER A 849 40.26 -51.86 21.72
CA SER A 849 41.72 -51.75 21.93
C SER A 849 42.57 -52.00 20.67
N ARG A 850 42.02 -52.58 19.59
CA ARG A 850 42.83 -52.98 18.41
C ARG A 850 42.59 -52.24 17.10
N MET A 851 41.62 -51.31 17.03
CA MET A 851 41.42 -50.45 15.85
C MET A 851 41.73 -48.96 16.09
N SER A 852 42.11 -48.58 17.32
CA SER A 852 42.50 -47.18 17.65
C SER A 852 44.02 -46.90 17.58
N PHE A 853 44.83 -47.86 17.14
CA PHE A 853 46.29 -47.70 16.96
C PHE A 853 46.75 -48.08 15.55
N LYS A 854 46.19 -47.47 14.51
CA LYS A 854 46.78 -47.41 13.16
C LYS A 854 46.14 -46.33 12.27
N LYS A 855 46.11 -45.10 12.77
CA LYS A 855 46.02 -43.89 11.92
C LYS A 855 46.77 -42.74 12.57
N GLY A 856 48.03 -43.01 12.89
CA GLY A 856 49.00 -42.03 13.32
C GLY A 856 50.20 -42.10 12.38
N ARG A 857 50.35 -41.02 11.60
CA ARG A 857 51.51 -40.58 10.80
C ARG A 857 51.57 -41.00 9.32
N LEU A 858 51.73 -39.93 8.52
CA LEU A 858 52.14 -39.82 7.12
C LEU A 858 51.00 -39.89 6.08
N GLN A 859 50.33 -38.75 5.82
CA GLN A 859 50.48 -38.01 4.56
C GLN A 859 49.78 -36.64 4.66
N ASP A 860 50.49 -35.61 4.20
CA ASP A 860 50.16 -34.19 4.23
C ASP A 860 49.03 -33.75 3.30
N SER A 861 48.45 -32.60 3.70
CA SER A 861 47.77 -31.56 2.89
C SER A 861 46.34 -31.81 2.39
N PHE A 862 45.53 -30.76 2.60
CA PHE A 862 44.17 -30.45 2.12
C PHE A 862 43.00 -30.77 3.07
N GLY A 863 42.49 -29.69 3.71
CA GLY A 863 41.06 -29.47 3.95
C GLY A 863 40.44 -30.14 5.18
N SER A 864 40.74 -29.66 6.39
CA SER A 864 39.90 -29.91 7.56
C SER A 864 38.80 -28.85 7.63
N ASP A 865 37.61 -29.15 7.11
CA ASP A 865 36.41 -28.33 7.29
C ASP A 865 36.04 -28.25 8.78
N PRO A 866 35.79 -27.06 9.34
CA PRO A 866 35.20 -26.90 10.66
C PRO A 866 33.68 -27.12 10.55
N ASN A 867 33.26 -28.36 10.29
CA ASN A 867 31.85 -28.71 10.30
C ASN A 867 31.29 -28.51 11.72
N LEU A 868 30.14 -27.84 11.81
CA LEU A 868 29.40 -27.59 13.05
C LEU A 868 29.39 -28.82 13.96
N ASP A 869 29.93 -28.69 15.16
CA ASP A 869 30.00 -29.72 16.21
C ASP A 869 28.60 -30.16 16.70
N PHE A 870 27.85 -30.88 15.87
CA PHE A 870 26.65 -31.63 16.27
C PHE A 870 27.00 -33.01 16.83
N SER A 871 28.21 -33.51 16.53
CA SER A 871 28.69 -34.84 16.92
C SER A 871 28.89 -34.99 18.43
N THR A 872 29.21 -33.94 19.17
CA THR A 872 29.56 -34.06 20.59
C THR A 872 28.35 -34.30 21.52
N GLY A 873 27.13 -33.92 21.11
CA GLY A 873 25.90 -34.15 21.88
C GLY A 873 25.16 -35.46 21.55
N LEU A 874 25.27 -35.96 20.31
CA LEU A 874 24.62 -37.20 19.85
C LEU A 874 25.38 -38.48 20.23
N ASN A 875 26.62 -38.36 20.71
CA ASN A 875 27.51 -39.48 21.04
C ASN A 875 27.11 -40.32 22.28
N ARG A 876 25.90 -40.16 22.83
CA ARG A 876 25.41 -40.92 23.99
C ARG A 876 23.93 -41.31 23.87
N VAL A 877 23.49 -41.78 22.70
CA VAL A 877 22.18 -42.43 22.59
C VAL A 877 22.30 -43.88 23.05
N SER A 878 21.60 -44.24 24.13
CA SER A 878 21.58 -45.60 24.67
C SER A 878 20.65 -46.51 23.85
N GLN A 879 20.84 -47.83 23.96
CA GLN A 879 19.90 -48.78 23.32
C GLN A 879 18.48 -48.64 23.92
N HIS A 880 18.39 -48.29 25.20
CA HIS A 880 17.12 -48.02 25.88
C HIS A 880 16.37 -46.82 25.28
N ASP A 881 17.09 -45.74 24.95
CA ASP A 881 16.49 -44.54 24.34
C ASP A 881 15.87 -44.85 22.97
N ILE A 882 16.48 -45.76 22.19
CA ILE A 882 15.99 -46.17 20.86
C ILE A 882 14.74 -47.05 20.99
N GLU A 883 14.74 -47.98 21.95
CA GLU A 883 13.57 -48.84 22.23
C GLU A 883 12.39 -48.03 22.76
N GLN A 884 12.67 -47.08 23.67
CA GLN A 884 11.66 -46.15 24.18
C GLN A 884 11.12 -45.26 23.06
N LEU A 885 11.99 -44.71 22.20
CA LEU A 885 11.57 -43.95 21.02
C LEU A 885 10.66 -44.79 20.11
N GLN A 886 10.98 -46.08 19.87
CA GLN A 886 10.15 -46.93 19.01
C GLN A 886 8.74 -47.15 19.60
N ILE A 887 8.64 -47.41 20.91
CA ILE A 887 7.37 -47.62 21.61
C ILE A 887 6.56 -46.31 21.65
N GLU A 888 7.19 -45.21 22.05
CA GLU A 888 6.53 -43.90 22.15
C GLU A 888 6.14 -43.34 20.77
N ALA A 889 6.94 -43.57 19.73
CA ALA A 889 6.61 -43.16 18.37
C ALA A 889 5.42 -43.95 17.82
N ALA A 890 5.37 -45.27 18.09
CA ALA A 890 4.23 -46.11 17.70
C ALA A 890 2.93 -45.68 18.40
N ASN A 891 3.00 -45.33 19.69
CA ASN A 891 1.86 -44.85 20.46
C ASN A 891 1.41 -43.44 20.03
N SER A 892 2.37 -42.55 19.81
CA SER A 892 2.08 -41.15 19.49
C SER A 892 1.65 -40.94 18.05
N PHE A 893 2.16 -41.75 17.10
CA PHE A 893 1.78 -41.79 15.69
C PHE A 893 0.74 -42.89 15.41
N GLY A 894 -0.29 -42.98 16.26
CA GLY A 894 -1.35 -43.99 16.15
C GLY A 894 -2.30 -43.82 14.95
N GLU A 895 -3.19 -44.80 14.73
CA GLU A 895 -4.10 -44.84 13.57
C GLU A 895 -5.02 -43.63 13.44
N SER A 896 -5.42 -43.03 14.56
CA SER A 896 -6.30 -41.85 14.59
C SER A 896 -5.63 -40.61 13.97
N LEU A 897 -4.35 -40.37 14.29
CA LEU A 897 -3.56 -39.28 13.69
C LEU A 897 -3.31 -39.55 12.20
N GLN A 898 -2.94 -40.79 11.86
CA GLN A 898 -2.72 -41.18 10.46
C GLN A 898 -3.97 -40.99 9.61
N LYS A 899 -5.15 -41.34 10.11
CA LYS A 899 -6.43 -41.11 9.42
C LYS A 899 -6.68 -39.61 9.19
N LYS A 900 -6.53 -38.79 10.23
CA LYS A 900 -6.68 -37.33 10.12
C LYS A 900 -5.73 -36.72 9.08
N LEU A 901 -4.47 -37.15 9.04
CA LEU A 901 -3.48 -36.67 8.06
C LEU A 901 -3.88 -37.03 6.62
N LEU A 902 -4.40 -38.24 6.39
CA LEU A 902 -4.89 -38.66 5.07
C LEU A 902 -6.17 -37.90 4.67
N ASP A 903 -7.04 -37.57 5.62
CA ASP A 903 -8.23 -36.75 5.38
C ASP A 903 -7.83 -35.32 4.95
N ILE A 904 -6.82 -34.72 5.58
CA ILE A 904 -6.26 -33.40 5.19
C ILE A 904 -5.75 -33.42 3.75
N GLU A 905 -4.97 -34.44 3.39
CA GLU A 905 -4.46 -34.59 2.03
C GLU A 905 -5.61 -34.69 1.00
N GLY A 906 -6.68 -35.41 1.35
CA GLY A 906 -7.88 -35.54 0.53
C GLY A 906 -8.66 -34.23 0.36
N LEU A 907 -8.84 -33.47 1.44
CA LEU A 907 -9.65 -32.25 1.46
C LEU A 907 -8.94 -31.04 0.84
N TYR A 908 -7.61 -30.97 0.95
CA TYR A 908 -6.85 -29.76 0.61
C TYR A 908 -5.66 -30.01 -0.33
N SER A 909 -4.76 -30.93 0.02
CA SER A 909 -3.51 -31.11 -0.75
C SER A 909 -3.74 -31.63 -2.17
N LYS A 910 -4.64 -32.61 -2.37
CA LYS A 910 -4.98 -33.15 -3.70
C LYS A 910 -5.61 -32.13 -4.64
N VAL A 911 -6.25 -31.10 -4.09
CA VAL A 911 -6.86 -30.02 -4.88
C VAL A 911 -5.79 -29.05 -5.40
N ARG A 912 -4.68 -28.90 -4.67
CA ARG A 912 -3.62 -27.91 -4.96
C ARG A 912 -2.34 -28.52 -5.54
N SER A 913 -2.09 -29.81 -5.34
CA SER A 913 -0.91 -30.54 -5.81
C SER A 913 -1.31 -31.90 -6.39
N ARG A 914 -0.60 -32.32 -7.45
CA ARG A 914 -0.76 -33.65 -8.06
C ARG A 914 -0.08 -34.76 -7.24
N TYR A 915 0.74 -34.40 -6.25
CA TYR A 915 1.56 -35.35 -5.49
C TYR A 915 0.93 -35.69 -4.13
N THR A 916 0.91 -36.98 -3.77
CA THR A 916 0.44 -37.46 -2.47
C THR A 916 1.59 -37.59 -1.47
N PHE A 917 2.19 -36.44 -1.12
CA PHE A 917 3.38 -36.38 -0.27
C PHE A 917 3.11 -36.85 1.17
N ILE A 918 1.99 -36.42 1.77
CA ILE A 918 1.59 -36.80 3.12
C ILE A 918 1.37 -38.32 3.19
N GLN A 919 0.64 -38.89 2.23
CA GLN A 919 0.40 -40.33 2.20
C GLN A 919 1.69 -41.14 2.05
N ALA A 920 2.64 -40.67 1.23
CA ALA A 920 3.94 -41.32 1.07
C ALA A 920 4.73 -41.33 2.38
N LEU A 921 4.82 -40.20 3.08
CA LEU A 921 5.55 -40.09 4.35
C LEU A 921 4.88 -40.89 5.48
N VAL A 922 3.54 -40.85 5.58
CA VAL A 922 2.79 -41.67 6.55
C VAL A 922 3.08 -43.16 6.34
N ARG A 923 3.13 -43.62 5.09
CA ARG A 923 3.48 -45.01 4.76
C ARG A 923 4.92 -45.36 5.16
N ARG A 924 5.88 -44.47 4.89
CA ARG A 924 7.29 -44.68 5.26
C ARG A 924 7.49 -44.73 6.77
N ILE A 925 6.93 -43.78 7.51
CA ILE A 925 7.00 -43.75 8.98
C ILE A 925 6.35 -45.02 9.56
N ARG A 926 5.16 -45.39 9.06
CA ARG A 926 4.50 -46.65 9.46
C ARG A 926 5.36 -47.88 9.18
N GLY A 927 6.07 -47.89 8.05
CA GLY A 927 7.04 -48.93 7.70
C GLY A 927 8.16 -49.03 8.73
N LEU A 928 8.82 -47.90 9.04
CA LEU A 928 9.92 -47.84 10.02
C LEU A 928 9.49 -48.33 11.41
N LEU A 929 8.32 -47.91 11.89
CA LEU A 929 7.82 -48.29 13.22
C LEU A 929 7.46 -49.78 13.34
N ARG A 930 7.28 -50.49 12.22
CA ARG A 930 7.02 -51.94 12.17
C ARG A 930 8.29 -52.79 12.07
N ILE A 931 9.44 -52.18 11.80
CA ILE A 931 10.72 -52.90 11.73
C ILE A 931 11.17 -53.19 13.16
N SER A 932 11.12 -54.46 13.57
CA SER A 932 11.81 -54.90 14.79
C SER A 932 13.30 -54.97 14.46
N ARG A 933 14.13 -54.16 15.15
CA ARG A 933 15.57 -54.46 15.24
C ARG A 933 15.68 -55.86 15.84
N THR A 934 16.37 -56.76 15.15
CA THR A 934 16.74 -58.08 15.67
C THR A 934 18.15 -58.00 16.19
#